data_AF-A8WQH8-F1
#
_entry.id   AF-A8WQH8-F1
#
_cell.length_a   1.000
_cell.length_b   1.000
_cell.length_c   1.000
_cell.angle_alpha   90.00
_cell.angle_beta   90.00
_cell.angle_gamma   90.00
#
_symmetry.space_group_name_H-M   'P 1'
#
loop_
_entity.id
_entity.type
_entity.pdbx_description
1 polymer ?
#
loop_
_entity_poly.entity_id
_entity_poly.type
_entity_poly.pdbx_seq_one_letter_code
_entity_poly.pdbx_strand_id
1 'polypeptide(L)'
;METSAGKEDVSQEFFKLCEGLSVGEMVTTPKFTLLEVMSAIELMEPKMDVGVGASHLKTLDDAIADGLYGDDMPMQLAVMDATLAMVVAWLEGSSLGTTVWTNVMLANVAKITHPLFHPFAAGINLLVRNIYSLVNNVGNLEELPEDFNPQNLFNNQTWMHRRDIIIMMREQMHALERQGASWSKETGSRRAVEICTACSARLEFVTLMLDIMSYLMPPEIENPHFDHKIYVGGHEPMSEKDYEDLEKLRLEDAEEQREEPKEDTVEDTSPGKKEHKKNGKKQKRKKNKKHAKQAKKESPKTSPTKPEEEKPNSSSANPAESEDVDDEEEYMEDEDDCSSCDDPAQFTPNFQFAAVLSDRLIQISHLIKNTVILGRRGPDNEDGDYKWLMPFDSKACVRMIPACFPRSVKYPTRMEAAVWWTECAQRIYDLSRLPPKSTKDINMLFFFAQQFTVKSCVFTRSLLQVIMFPTDAHLMGGNTTCAEPIEDSLKNNFMPQVLDKDSPVHDDPLARQLYLNFLNQMSKLAVNVYSSFGCNLSRQRDRLEMALEELAHIQFYAGQVEKRTDEVMIAAKMIDCKEQNSSFHSIASFVFHNLVGIIHYYFELGFRMDLFVPYEFPYIFWFLGEIDAKWMMTTMERSQEIQLNYWKGSSLSTTLNQRRQKEKQAREADLKRRFVVHQFNVLNQYAISLICEGIVKLSVILIRKGIVRVPDGGDEAERLRFERRFEPLQNLGPPLNVNYEQFKAKTRIDELYQVEMNDLIDAAAENFNQAKANLEQLDNTVEQNRTNLFVDTMWSMKRLLNSSELLQITKSNMVACRLLKMMNLEGRKVEWTYPEQLPMYPYLSIK
;
A
#
# COMPACT_ATOMS: atom_id res chain seq x y z
N MET A 1 30.06 7.46 41.45
CA MET A 1 29.32 8.72 41.23
C MET A 1 29.59 9.61 42.42
N GLU A 2 30.22 10.76 42.20
CA GLU A 2 30.46 11.78 43.25
C GLU A 2 29.48 12.94 43.06
N THR A 3 28.24 12.81 43.55
CA THR A 3 27.19 13.84 43.34
C THR A 3 26.17 13.92 44.49
N SER A 4 26.56 14.40 45.67
CA SER A 4 25.61 14.90 46.70
C SER A 4 26.20 15.78 47.82
N ALA A 5 27.39 16.36 47.66
CA ALA A 5 27.87 17.39 48.57
C ALA A 5 27.16 18.72 48.27
N GLY A 6 26.04 18.99 48.96
CA GLY A 6 25.22 20.19 48.77
C GLY A 6 23.78 19.89 48.31
N LYS A 7 23.02 19.12 49.09
CA LYS A 7 21.56 19.06 49.00
C LYS A 7 20.96 19.41 50.36
N GLU A 8 20.03 20.35 50.37
CA GLU A 8 19.28 20.77 51.55
C GLU A 8 17.86 20.20 51.48
N ASP A 9 17.30 19.79 52.62
CA ASP A 9 15.94 19.24 52.70
C ASP A 9 14.95 20.35 53.01
N VAL A 10 14.25 20.82 51.96
CA VAL A 10 13.24 21.89 52.05
C VAL A 10 11.84 21.37 52.41
N SER A 11 11.65 20.07 52.67
CA SER A 11 10.32 19.46 52.80
C SER A 11 9.46 20.11 53.89
N GLN A 12 10.05 20.42 55.06
CA GLN A 12 9.32 21.03 56.17
C GLN A 12 8.92 22.49 55.89
N GLU A 13 9.77 23.24 55.17
CA GLU A 13 9.46 24.61 54.77
C GLU A 13 8.38 24.65 53.68
N PHE A 14 8.48 23.74 52.70
CA PHE A 14 7.50 23.60 51.62
C PHE A 14 6.09 23.34 52.15
N PHE A 15 5.90 22.32 53.00
CA PHE A 15 4.58 22.04 53.58
C PHE A 15 4.03 23.20 54.42
N LYS A 16 4.89 23.89 55.18
CA LYS A 16 4.51 25.08 55.95
C LYS A 16 4.10 26.27 55.07
N LEU A 17 4.67 26.41 53.88
CA LEU A 17 4.22 27.41 52.90
C LEU A 17 2.88 27.00 52.26
N CYS A 18 2.65 25.70 52.02
CA CYS A 18 1.37 25.19 51.54
C CYS A 18 0.21 25.38 52.53
N GLU A 19 0.45 25.43 53.85
CA GLU A 19 -0.57 25.80 54.85
C GLU A 19 -1.16 27.21 54.64
N GLY A 20 -0.47 28.06 53.88
CA GLY A 20 -0.95 29.40 53.51
C GLY A 20 -1.88 29.47 52.30
N LEU A 21 -2.19 28.34 51.65
CA LEU A 21 -3.04 28.29 50.45
C LEU A 21 -4.49 27.90 50.76
N SER A 22 -5.43 28.61 50.15
CA SER A 22 -6.87 28.31 50.24
C SER A 22 -7.26 27.18 49.26
N VAL A 23 -8.38 26.50 49.55
CA VAL A 23 -8.92 25.48 48.65
C VAL A 23 -9.28 26.09 47.29
N GLY A 24 -8.59 25.66 46.24
CA GLY A 24 -8.75 26.17 44.87
C GLY A 24 -7.66 27.16 44.43
N GLU A 25 -6.76 27.58 45.32
CA GLU A 25 -5.57 28.36 44.94
C GLU A 25 -4.44 27.43 44.43
N MET A 26 -3.68 27.89 43.44
CA MET A 26 -2.58 27.14 42.85
C MET A 26 -1.40 28.09 42.58
N VAL A 27 -0.20 27.70 43.00
CA VAL A 27 1.04 28.47 42.75
C VAL A 27 1.68 27.97 41.46
N THR A 28 1.70 28.81 40.43
CA THR A 28 2.23 28.48 39.10
C THR A 28 3.11 29.61 38.55
N THR A 29 3.75 29.39 37.39
CA THR A 29 4.42 30.49 36.68
C THR A 29 3.41 31.26 35.81
N PRO A 30 3.58 32.57 35.56
CA PRO A 30 2.64 33.36 34.74
C PRO A 30 2.46 32.92 33.26
N LYS A 31 3.21 31.91 32.80
CA LYS A 31 3.08 31.32 31.46
C LYS A 31 2.40 29.95 31.45
N PHE A 32 2.24 29.31 32.61
CA PHE A 32 1.74 27.95 32.75
C PHE A 32 0.22 27.92 32.55
N THR A 33 -0.26 26.99 31.73
CA THR A 33 -1.68 26.79 31.46
C THR A 33 -2.17 25.46 32.01
N LEU A 34 -3.43 25.39 32.45
CA LEU A 34 -4.02 24.13 32.93
C LEU A 34 -4.18 23.08 31.81
N LEU A 35 -4.01 23.46 30.54
CA LEU A 35 -3.93 22.53 29.42
C LEU A 35 -2.67 21.65 29.49
N GLU A 36 -1.55 22.18 29.98
CA GLU A 36 -0.31 21.43 30.21
C GLU A 36 -0.45 20.37 31.32
N VAL A 37 -1.43 20.51 32.22
CA VAL A 37 -1.74 19.51 33.26
C VAL A 37 -2.41 18.27 32.65
N MET A 38 -3.09 18.39 31.50
CA MET A 38 -3.86 17.28 30.91
C MET A 38 -2.99 16.14 30.36
N SER A 39 -1.67 16.36 30.21
CA SER A 39 -0.68 15.33 29.87
C SER A 39 0.26 14.97 31.02
N ALA A 40 0.01 15.47 32.23
CA ALA A 40 0.81 15.14 33.41
C ALA A 40 0.55 13.70 33.87
N ILE A 41 1.59 13.07 34.46
CA ILE A 41 1.55 11.69 34.96
C ILE A 41 1.56 11.71 36.49
N GLU A 42 0.59 11.04 37.10
CA GLU A 42 0.58 10.77 38.53
C GLU A 42 1.45 9.54 38.82
N LEU A 43 2.57 9.75 39.51
CA LEU A 43 3.47 8.68 39.94
C LEU A 43 2.75 7.73 40.91
N MET A 44 3.09 6.44 40.84
CA MET A 44 2.50 5.37 41.65
C MET A 44 1.04 4.98 41.34
N GLU A 45 0.30 5.73 40.50
CA GLU A 45 -1.05 5.33 40.04
C GLU A 45 -0.93 4.32 38.87
N PRO A 46 -1.41 3.06 39.01
CA PRO A 46 -1.22 2.01 38.01
C PRO A 46 -1.80 2.28 36.62
N LYS A 47 -2.73 3.24 36.48
CA LYS A 47 -3.29 3.68 35.19
C LYS A 47 -2.57 4.86 34.55
N MET A 48 -1.63 5.51 35.25
CA MET A 48 -0.90 6.67 34.73
C MET A 48 0.61 6.46 34.67
N ASP A 49 1.20 5.69 35.59
CA ASP A 49 2.64 5.44 35.67
C ASP A 49 3.00 4.00 35.23
N VAL A 50 3.59 3.86 34.03
CA VAL A 50 4.06 2.56 33.48
C VAL A 50 5.19 1.94 34.34
N GLY A 51 5.90 2.76 35.11
CA GLY A 51 6.94 2.34 36.06
C GLY A 51 6.39 1.61 37.29
N VAL A 52 5.08 1.67 37.55
CA VAL A 52 4.45 0.93 38.66
C VAL A 52 4.74 -0.56 38.54
N GLY A 53 5.45 -1.12 39.52
CA GLY A 53 5.85 -2.53 39.52
C GLY A 53 6.91 -2.86 38.45
N ALA A 54 7.84 -1.96 38.16
CA ALA A 54 9.06 -2.16 37.35
C ALA A 54 10.33 -2.35 38.22
N SER A 55 10.17 -2.95 39.41
CA SER A 55 11.22 -3.06 40.45
C SER A 55 12.40 -3.95 40.02
N HIS A 56 12.10 -5.07 39.35
CA HIS A 56 13.05 -5.88 38.59
C HIS A 56 12.56 -5.93 37.14
N LEU A 57 13.50 -5.86 36.20
CA LEU A 57 13.26 -5.97 34.76
C LEU A 57 14.10 -7.12 34.24
N LYS A 58 13.53 -7.96 33.39
CA LYS A 58 14.25 -9.14 32.90
C LYS A 58 15.43 -8.75 32.02
N THR A 59 16.61 -9.25 32.32
CA THR A 59 17.79 -9.10 31.46
C THR A 59 17.98 -10.30 30.53
N LEU A 60 18.89 -10.17 29.57
CA LEU A 60 19.30 -11.32 28.74
C LEU A 60 19.94 -12.42 29.61
N ASP A 61 20.70 -12.04 30.64
CA ASP A 61 21.38 -13.00 31.52
C ASP A 61 20.38 -13.78 32.39
N ASP A 62 19.30 -13.12 32.86
CA ASP A 62 18.18 -13.80 33.54
C ASP A 62 17.47 -14.79 32.59
N ALA A 63 17.21 -14.39 31.34
CA ALA A 63 16.61 -15.29 30.35
C ALA A 63 17.51 -16.49 30.00
N ILE A 64 18.84 -16.31 29.97
CA ILE A 64 19.81 -17.40 29.80
C ILE A 64 19.79 -18.33 31.02
N ALA A 65 19.70 -17.79 32.25
CA ALA A 65 19.59 -18.57 33.48
C ALA A 65 18.28 -19.38 33.54
N ASP A 66 17.17 -18.84 33.03
CA ASP A 66 15.89 -19.53 32.82
C ASP A 66 15.95 -20.61 31.71
N GLY A 67 17.09 -20.79 31.05
CA GLY A 67 17.30 -21.84 30.06
C GLY A 67 17.03 -21.44 28.61
N LEU A 68 17.05 -20.15 28.26
CA LEU A 68 16.90 -19.69 26.87
C LEU A 68 17.83 -20.42 25.89
N TYR A 69 19.07 -20.72 26.28
CA TYR A 69 20.05 -21.43 25.44
C TYR A 69 20.03 -22.96 25.60
N GLY A 70 18.96 -23.54 26.14
CA GLY A 70 18.78 -24.99 26.20
C GLY A 70 18.43 -25.61 24.84
N ASP A 71 18.82 -26.88 24.63
CA ASP A 71 18.60 -27.68 23.41
C ASP A 71 17.12 -28.13 23.21
N ASP A 72 16.15 -27.23 23.44
CA ASP A 72 14.71 -27.46 23.22
C ASP A 72 14.26 -26.75 21.93
N MET A 73 14.47 -27.41 20.79
CA MET A 73 14.08 -26.88 19.48
C MET A 73 12.58 -26.49 19.36
N PRO A 74 11.61 -27.26 19.90
CA PRO A 74 10.21 -26.79 20.02
C PRO A 74 10.05 -25.46 20.77
N MET A 75 10.79 -25.25 21.87
CA MET A 75 10.78 -23.98 22.59
C MET A 75 11.45 -22.86 21.78
N GLN A 76 12.58 -23.14 21.13
CA GLN A 76 13.26 -22.16 20.28
C GLN A 76 12.37 -21.70 19.11
N LEU A 77 11.66 -22.64 18.46
CA LEU A 77 10.66 -22.36 17.43
C LEU A 77 9.51 -21.49 17.97
N ALA A 78 9.03 -21.77 19.19
CA ALA A 78 7.99 -20.96 19.83
C ALA A 78 8.45 -19.52 20.10
N VAL A 79 9.72 -19.31 20.49
CA VAL A 79 10.32 -17.96 20.62
C VAL A 79 10.40 -17.24 19.27
N MET A 80 10.74 -17.93 18.18
CA MET A 80 10.75 -17.33 16.84
C MET A 80 9.36 -16.90 16.39
N ASP A 81 8.36 -17.79 16.51
CA ASP A 81 6.97 -17.50 16.15
C ASP A 81 6.35 -16.38 17.02
N ALA A 82 6.62 -16.37 18.33
CA ALA A 82 6.18 -15.30 19.23
C ALA A 82 6.80 -13.94 18.86
N THR A 83 8.07 -13.94 18.41
CA THR A 83 8.73 -12.72 17.95
C THR A 83 8.07 -12.19 16.68
N LEU A 84 7.75 -13.07 15.72
CA LEU A 84 6.99 -12.69 14.52
C LEU A 84 5.56 -12.22 14.85
N ALA A 85 4.92 -12.76 15.89
CA ALA A 85 3.62 -12.29 16.38
C ALA A 85 3.68 -10.89 17.01
N MET A 86 4.77 -10.56 17.73
CA MET A 86 4.95 -9.20 18.24
C MET A 86 5.22 -8.17 17.14
N VAL A 87 5.85 -8.56 16.02
CA VAL A 87 5.97 -7.68 14.84
C VAL A 87 4.59 -7.41 14.22
N VAL A 88 3.70 -8.42 14.14
CA VAL A 88 2.30 -8.20 13.69
C VAL A 88 1.56 -7.25 14.64
N ALA A 89 1.69 -7.43 15.97
CA ALA A 89 1.05 -6.56 16.95
C ALA A 89 1.44 -5.08 16.79
N TRP A 90 2.71 -4.81 16.46
CA TRP A 90 3.21 -3.47 16.15
C TRP A 90 2.63 -2.92 14.83
N LEU A 91 2.63 -3.72 13.76
CA LEU A 91 2.14 -3.29 12.44
C LEU A 91 0.60 -3.14 12.36
N GLU A 92 -0.12 -3.65 13.35
CA GLU A 92 -1.54 -3.43 13.61
C GLU A 92 -1.79 -2.29 14.65
N GLY A 93 -0.78 -1.44 14.92
CA GLY A 93 -0.94 -0.17 15.64
C GLY A 93 -0.59 -0.17 17.14
N SER A 94 -0.05 -1.26 17.70
CA SER A 94 0.45 -1.26 19.09
C SER A 94 1.84 -0.65 19.22
N SER A 95 2.19 -0.06 20.37
CA SER A 95 3.50 0.56 20.57
C SER A 95 4.65 -0.45 20.51
N LEU A 96 5.73 -0.10 19.80
CA LEU A 96 6.87 -0.98 19.53
C LEU A 96 7.59 -1.43 20.82
N GLY A 97 7.69 -0.53 21.80
CA GLY A 97 8.27 -0.81 23.13
C GLY A 97 7.42 -1.76 23.98
N THR A 98 6.11 -1.88 23.69
CA THR A 98 5.16 -2.76 24.40
C THR A 98 4.88 -4.07 23.67
N THR A 99 5.50 -4.27 22.50
CA THR A 99 5.33 -5.45 21.63
C THR A 99 6.68 -6.09 21.31
N VAL A 100 7.32 -5.74 20.19
CA VAL A 100 8.57 -6.35 19.70
C VAL A 100 9.68 -6.25 20.75
N TRP A 101 9.82 -5.08 21.38
CA TRP A 101 10.87 -4.82 22.36
C TRP A 101 10.59 -5.38 23.76
N THR A 102 9.49 -6.12 23.97
CA THR A 102 9.35 -7.01 25.15
C THR A 102 10.30 -8.20 25.09
N ASN A 103 10.81 -8.55 23.91
CA ASN A 103 11.83 -9.58 23.73
C ASN A 103 13.24 -9.02 24.04
N VAL A 104 13.81 -9.41 25.19
CA VAL A 104 15.11 -8.90 25.69
C VAL A 104 16.28 -9.16 24.74
N MET A 105 16.16 -10.13 23.83
CA MET A 105 17.17 -10.41 22.80
C MET A 105 17.35 -9.25 21.83
N LEU A 106 16.26 -8.59 21.42
CA LEU A 106 16.29 -7.54 20.38
C LEU A 106 16.92 -6.23 20.87
N ALA A 107 16.96 -6.01 22.19
CA ALA A 107 17.72 -4.95 22.84
C ALA A 107 19.19 -5.31 23.13
N ASN A 108 19.59 -6.58 22.96
CA ASN A 108 20.90 -7.11 23.36
C ASN A 108 21.59 -7.94 22.25
N VAL A 109 21.25 -7.73 20.97
CA VAL A 109 21.66 -8.58 19.83
C VAL A 109 23.16 -8.92 19.84
N ALA A 110 24.03 -7.92 20.03
CA ALA A 110 25.49 -8.08 20.05
C ALA A 110 26.05 -8.90 21.23
N LYS A 111 25.22 -9.30 22.21
CA LYS A 111 25.57 -10.21 23.32
C LYS A 111 25.10 -11.65 23.09
N ILE A 112 24.31 -11.92 22.06
CA ILE A 112 23.72 -13.24 21.84
C ILE A 112 24.77 -14.17 21.25
N THR A 113 25.03 -15.30 21.92
CA THR A 113 26.03 -16.31 21.49
C THR A 113 25.39 -17.60 20.95
N HIS A 114 24.07 -17.76 21.08
CA HIS A 114 23.36 -18.95 20.65
C HIS A 114 23.18 -19.00 19.11
N PRO A 115 23.57 -20.09 18.42
CA PRO A 115 23.71 -20.12 16.96
C PRO A 115 22.40 -19.92 16.19
N LEU A 116 21.24 -20.27 16.76
CA LEU A 116 19.94 -19.97 16.12
C LEU A 116 19.44 -18.55 16.43
N PHE A 117 19.67 -18.05 17.64
CA PHE A 117 19.07 -16.79 18.08
C PHE A 117 19.85 -15.56 17.66
N HIS A 118 21.18 -15.63 17.58
CA HIS A 118 21.98 -14.49 17.12
C HIS A 118 21.61 -14.05 15.68
N PRO A 119 21.62 -14.94 14.65
CA PRO A 119 21.17 -14.56 13.30
C PRO A 119 19.70 -14.14 13.24
N PHE A 120 18.79 -14.85 13.93
CA PHE A 120 17.38 -14.49 13.92
C PHE A 120 17.10 -13.11 14.56
N ALA A 121 17.70 -12.83 15.71
CA ALA A 121 17.54 -11.54 16.40
C ALA A 121 18.19 -10.39 15.61
N ALA A 122 19.33 -10.62 14.96
CA ALA A 122 19.95 -9.64 14.06
C ALA A 122 19.08 -9.33 12.84
N GLY A 123 18.54 -10.37 12.19
CA GLY A 123 17.62 -10.23 11.06
C GLY A 123 16.32 -9.49 11.42
N ILE A 124 15.70 -9.86 12.55
CA ILE A 124 14.48 -9.18 13.04
C ILE A 124 14.76 -7.71 13.43
N ASN A 125 15.89 -7.43 14.09
CA ASN A 125 16.24 -6.06 14.47
C ASN A 125 16.44 -5.17 13.23
N LEU A 126 17.15 -5.67 12.20
CA LEU A 126 17.29 -4.95 10.93
C LEU A 126 15.94 -4.79 10.21
N LEU A 127 15.14 -5.86 10.10
CA LEU A 127 13.83 -5.82 9.45
C LEU A 127 12.92 -4.77 10.07
N VAL A 128 12.82 -4.73 11.39
CA VAL A 128 11.97 -3.75 12.10
C VAL A 128 12.52 -2.32 11.97
N ARG A 129 13.85 -2.14 11.97
CA ARG A 129 14.47 -0.83 11.70
C ARG A 129 14.21 -0.35 10.27
N ASN A 130 14.30 -1.22 9.27
CA ASN A 130 14.01 -0.89 7.88
C ASN A 130 12.53 -0.53 7.68
N ILE A 131 11.60 -1.27 8.32
CA ILE A 131 10.17 -0.96 8.27
C ILE A 131 9.87 0.37 8.99
N TYR A 132 10.46 0.62 10.16
CA TYR A 132 10.30 1.90 10.86
C TYR A 132 10.81 3.08 10.03
N SER A 133 12.00 2.92 9.43
CA SER A 133 12.62 3.94 8.58
C SER A 133 11.78 4.23 7.33
N LEU A 134 11.21 3.19 6.70
CA LEU A 134 10.27 3.29 5.59
C LEU A 134 9.02 4.09 5.97
N VAL A 135 8.34 3.72 7.07
CA VAL A 135 7.12 4.40 7.53
C VAL A 135 7.39 5.86 7.93
N ASN A 136 8.56 6.14 8.50
CA ASN A 136 9.02 7.51 8.81
C ASN A 136 9.34 8.32 7.55
N ASN A 137 10.00 7.74 6.55
CA ASN A 137 10.39 8.40 5.30
C ASN A 137 9.17 8.91 4.50
N VAL A 138 8.07 8.15 4.49
CA VAL A 138 6.80 8.55 3.85
C VAL A 138 5.91 9.47 4.70
N GLY A 139 6.36 9.85 5.90
CA GLY A 139 5.60 10.71 6.81
C GLY A 139 4.37 10.05 7.47
N ASN A 140 4.25 8.72 7.44
CA ASN A 140 3.12 7.98 8.03
C ASN A 140 3.41 7.50 9.47
N LEU A 141 4.42 8.07 10.14
CA LEU A 141 4.84 7.63 11.48
C LEU A 141 3.74 7.81 12.54
N GLU A 142 2.88 8.83 12.41
CA GLU A 142 1.75 9.09 13.32
C GLU A 142 0.74 7.92 13.46
N GLU A 143 0.79 6.94 12.56
CA GLU A 143 0.00 5.70 12.64
C GLU A 143 0.55 4.66 13.60
N LEU A 144 1.83 4.77 13.96
CA LEU A 144 2.52 3.95 14.93
C LEU A 144 2.75 4.79 16.20
N PRO A 145 2.47 4.28 17.41
CA PRO A 145 2.67 5.08 18.62
C PRO A 145 4.13 5.56 18.77
N GLU A 146 4.33 6.87 18.71
CA GLU A 146 5.64 7.55 18.73
C GLU A 146 6.43 7.35 20.03
N ASP A 147 5.83 6.70 21.04
CA ASP A 147 6.43 6.39 22.35
C ASP A 147 7.78 5.65 22.26
N PHE A 148 8.15 5.06 21.12
CA PHE A 148 9.35 4.23 21.01
C PHE A 148 9.98 4.25 19.61
N ASN A 149 10.89 5.20 19.38
CA ASN A 149 11.76 5.19 18.19
C ASN A 149 12.90 4.16 18.39
N PRO A 150 12.97 3.06 17.62
CA PRO A 150 13.95 2.00 17.80
C PRO A 150 15.37 2.43 17.37
N GLN A 151 15.52 3.49 16.57
CA GLN A 151 16.83 3.99 16.14
C GLN A 151 17.54 4.70 17.30
N ASN A 152 16.81 5.53 18.07
CA ASN A 152 17.35 6.34 19.16
C ASN A 152 18.07 5.54 20.26
N LEU A 153 17.66 4.29 20.52
CA LEU A 153 18.34 3.42 21.49
C LEU A 153 19.79 3.06 21.09
N PHE A 154 20.13 3.19 19.81
CA PHE A 154 21.33 2.61 19.23
C PHE A 154 22.13 3.59 18.35
N ASN A 155 21.88 4.90 18.45
CA ASN A 155 22.66 5.94 17.75
C ASN A 155 24.18 5.86 18.03
N ASN A 156 24.60 5.14 19.07
CA ASN A 156 25.99 4.90 19.46
C ASN A 156 26.50 3.46 19.13
N GLN A 157 25.79 2.66 18.32
CA GLN A 157 26.21 1.31 17.94
C GLN A 157 26.53 1.18 16.45
N THR A 158 27.69 0.61 16.14
CA THR A 158 28.06 0.20 14.78
C THR A 158 27.34 -1.09 14.41
N TRP A 159 26.49 -1.04 13.39
CA TRP A 159 25.68 -2.18 12.95
C TRP A 159 26.42 -3.11 11.99
N MET A 160 26.09 -4.40 12.05
CA MET A 160 26.47 -5.39 11.04
C MET A 160 25.71 -5.10 9.73
N HIS A 161 26.37 -5.23 8.57
CA HIS A 161 25.71 -4.99 7.28
C HIS A 161 24.69 -6.09 6.96
N ARG A 162 23.62 -5.75 6.21
CA ARG A 162 22.57 -6.69 5.76
C ARG A 162 23.15 -7.96 5.15
N ARG A 163 24.18 -7.82 4.30
CA ARG A 163 24.91 -8.93 3.66
C ARG A 163 25.41 -9.96 4.67
N ASP A 164 26.06 -9.52 5.74
CA ASP A 164 26.70 -10.41 6.72
C ASP A 164 25.65 -11.11 7.60
N ILE A 165 24.57 -10.39 7.95
CA ILE A 165 23.41 -10.95 8.66
C ILE A 165 22.74 -12.04 7.80
N ILE A 166 22.57 -11.79 6.49
CA ILE A 166 21.99 -12.75 5.55
C ILE A 166 22.89 -13.97 5.34
N ILE A 167 24.22 -13.80 5.22
CA ILE A 167 25.16 -14.92 5.16
C ILE A 167 25.03 -15.78 6.43
N MET A 168 25.04 -15.16 7.60
CA MET A 168 24.92 -15.86 8.89
C MET A 168 23.58 -16.61 9.04
N MET A 169 22.46 -16.04 8.54
CA MET A 169 21.17 -16.75 8.49
C MET A 169 21.22 -17.97 7.56
N ARG A 170 21.77 -17.83 6.35
CA ARG A 170 21.88 -18.93 5.36
C ARG A 170 22.84 -20.04 5.84
N GLU A 171 23.95 -19.70 6.47
CA GLU A 171 24.85 -20.68 7.12
C GLU A 171 24.15 -21.48 8.23
N GLN A 172 23.33 -20.81 9.05
CA GLN A 172 22.56 -21.47 10.11
C GLN A 172 21.42 -22.34 9.56
N MET A 173 20.78 -21.98 8.44
CA MET A 173 19.83 -22.87 7.75
C MET A 173 20.52 -24.18 7.35
N HIS A 174 21.71 -24.12 6.73
CA HIS A 174 22.49 -25.31 6.40
C HIS A 174 23.02 -26.07 7.62
N ALA A 175 23.19 -25.43 8.78
CA ALA A 175 23.47 -26.13 10.03
C ALA A 175 22.25 -26.94 10.51
N LEU A 176 21.06 -26.32 10.53
CA LEU A 176 19.79 -26.96 10.90
C LEU A 176 19.44 -28.16 10.01
N GLU A 177 19.65 -28.05 8.70
CA GLU A 177 19.45 -29.16 7.75
C GLU A 177 20.30 -30.38 8.11
N ARG A 178 21.59 -30.17 8.36
CA ARG A 178 22.53 -31.23 8.76
C ARG A 178 22.19 -31.81 10.13
N GLN A 179 21.77 -30.97 11.08
CA GLN A 179 21.36 -31.36 12.44
C GLN A 179 20.12 -32.26 12.41
N GLY A 180 19.05 -31.83 11.73
CA GLY A 180 17.83 -32.62 11.53
C GLY A 180 18.11 -33.94 10.78
N ALA A 181 18.98 -33.91 9.77
CA ALA A 181 19.39 -35.12 9.05
C ALA A 181 20.27 -36.08 9.87
N SER A 182 20.94 -35.62 10.94
CA SER A 182 21.66 -36.48 11.88
C SER A 182 20.68 -37.10 12.88
N TRP A 183 19.88 -36.27 13.55
CA TRP A 183 18.87 -36.71 14.51
C TRP A 183 17.84 -37.67 13.91
N SER A 184 17.46 -37.51 12.64
CA SER A 184 16.57 -38.46 11.95
C SER A 184 17.19 -39.86 11.79
N LYS A 185 18.52 -39.94 11.61
CA LYS A 185 19.26 -41.22 11.54
C LYS A 185 19.50 -41.84 12.90
N GLU A 186 19.70 -41.00 13.93
CA GLU A 186 19.95 -41.42 15.31
C GLU A 186 18.67 -41.88 16.03
N THR A 187 17.55 -41.22 15.78
CA THR A 187 16.28 -41.43 16.51
C THR A 187 15.18 -42.10 15.68
N GLY A 188 15.31 -42.14 14.35
CA GLY A 188 14.24 -42.55 13.43
C GLY A 188 13.05 -41.57 13.36
N SER A 189 13.11 -40.43 14.06
CA SER A 189 11.98 -39.51 14.21
C SER A 189 11.97 -38.45 13.11
N ARG A 190 11.03 -38.58 12.17
CA ARG A 190 10.73 -37.57 11.12
C ARG A 190 10.49 -36.17 11.71
N ARG A 191 9.87 -36.09 12.90
CA ARG A 191 9.56 -34.83 13.61
C ARG A 191 10.80 -33.99 13.91
N ALA A 192 11.98 -34.60 14.09
CA ALA A 192 13.23 -33.86 14.29
C ALA A 192 13.62 -33.05 13.05
N VAL A 193 13.46 -33.63 11.84
CA VAL A 193 13.65 -32.92 10.57
C VAL A 193 12.63 -31.79 10.44
N GLU A 194 11.35 -32.09 10.68
CA GLU A 194 10.25 -31.14 10.52
C GLU A 194 10.41 -29.89 11.39
N ILE A 195 10.93 -30.02 12.62
CA ILE A 195 11.23 -28.87 13.49
C ILE A 195 12.46 -28.09 12.98
N CYS A 196 13.53 -28.77 12.55
CA CYS A 196 14.69 -28.10 11.95
C CYS A 196 14.31 -27.31 10.69
N THR A 197 13.53 -27.91 9.78
CA THR A 197 12.96 -27.23 8.60
C THR A 197 12.05 -26.08 8.99
N ALA A 198 11.22 -26.23 10.03
CA ALA A 198 10.38 -25.14 10.52
C ALA A 198 11.20 -23.95 11.03
N CYS A 199 12.31 -24.18 11.76
CA CYS A 199 13.23 -23.12 12.17
C CYS A 199 13.94 -22.46 10.96
N SER A 200 14.45 -23.26 10.01
CA SER A 200 15.05 -22.74 8.78
C SER A 200 14.09 -21.85 7.99
N ALA A 201 12.80 -22.21 7.92
CA ALA A 201 11.78 -21.41 7.24
C ALA A 201 11.60 -20.00 7.85
N ARG A 202 11.83 -19.81 9.17
CA ARG A 202 11.78 -18.46 9.78
C ARG A 202 13.03 -17.64 9.45
N LEU A 203 14.20 -18.27 9.33
CA LEU A 203 15.43 -17.61 8.86
C LEU A 203 15.30 -17.23 7.38
N GLU A 204 14.75 -18.13 6.55
CA GLU A 204 14.49 -17.89 5.13
C GLU A 204 13.46 -16.77 4.95
N PHE A 205 12.38 -16.75 5.73
CA PHE A 205 11.39 -15.68 5.73
C PHE A 205 11.99 -14.29 6.00
N VAL A 206 12.78 -14.15 7.06
CA VAL A 206 13.45 -12.87 7.39
C VAL A 206 14.48 -12.49 6.34
N THR A 207 15.20 -13.47 5.77
CA THR A 207 16.11 -13.26 4.63
C THR A 207 15.38 -12.71 3.41
N LEU A 208 14.29 -13.36 3.00
CA LEU A 208 13.48 -12.95 1.84
C LEU A 208 12.86 -11.56 2.04
N MET A 209 12.34 -11.25 3.23
CA MET A 209 11.82 -9.91 3.54
C MET A 209 12.90 -8.83 3.36
N LEU A 210 14.12 -9.05 3.86
CA LEU A 210 15.24 -8.12 3.74
C LEU A 210 15.76 -8.01 2.29
N ASP A 211 15.88 -9.12 1.58
CA ASP A 211 16.27 -9.14 0.16
C ASP A 211 15.23 -8.40 -0.71
N ILE A 212 13.93 -8.69 -0.56
CA ILE A 212 12.83 -8.02 -1.30
C ILE A 212 12.81 -6.52 -1.02
N MET A 213 12.89 -6.08 0.25
CA MET A 213 12.96 -4.66 0.60
C MET A 213 14.15 -3.98 -0.09
N SER A 214 15.30 -4.66 -0.19
CA SER A 214 16.48 -4.09 -0.86
C SER A 214 16.40 -4.00 -2.39
N TYR A 215 15.49 -4.73 -3.02
CA TYR A 215 15.17 -4.57 -4.44
C TYR A 215 14.08 -3.52 -4.70
N LEU A 216 13.28 -3.18 -3.69
CA LEU A 216 12.11 -2.29 -3.84
C LEU A 216 12.31 -0.87 -3.29
N MET A 217 13.25 -0.66 -2.36
CA MET A 217 13.41 0.59 -1.61
C MET A 217 14.80 1.22 -1.82
N PRO A 218 14.89 2.57 -1.90
CA PRO A 218 16.18 3.27 -1.89
C PRO A 218 17.05 2.87 -0.68
N PRO A 219 18.36 2.62 -0.88
CA PRO A 219 19.26 2.16 0.18
C PRO A 219 19.44 3.17 1.33
N GLU A 220 19.17 4.45 1.07
CA GLU A 220 19.18 5.55 2.05
C GLU A 220 18.15 5.32 3.17
N ILE A 221 17.07 4.55 2.91
CA ILE A 221 16.06 4.19 3.92
C ILE A 221 16.62 3.16 4.91
N GLU A 222 17.49 2.23 4.48
CA GLU A 222 18.20 1.30 5.39
C GLU A 222 19.35 2.01 6.13
N ASN A 223 20.05 2.94 5.46
CA ASN A 223 21.14 3.70 6.04
C ASN A 223 21.15 5.17 5.57
N PRO A 224 20.78 6.14 6.42
CA PRO A 224 20.86 7.57 6.09
C PRO A 224 22.28 8.11 5.81
N HIS A 225 23.33 7.33 6.09
CA HIS A 225 24.73 7.65 5.79
C HIS A 225 25.23 6.87 4.55
N PHE A 226 24.35 6.54 3.61
CA PHE A 226 24.70 5.84 2.38
C PHE A 226 25.36 6.80 1.38
N ASP A 227 26.68 6.73 1.24
CA ASP A 227 27.39 7.37 0.14
C ASP A 227 27.08 6.61 -1.15
N HIS A 228 26.35 7.25 -2.08
CA HIS A 228 25.86 6.65 -3.33
C HIS A 228 26.95 5.95 -4.16
N LYS A 229 28.24 6.29 -3.94
CA LYS A 229 29.39 5.75 -4.68
C LYS A 229 29.78 4.31 -4.31
N ILE A 230 29.24 3.72 -3.24
CA ILE A 230 29.85 2.53 -2.60
C ILE A 230 29.04 1.22 -2.78
N TYR A 231 27.77 1.24 -3.20
CA TYR A 231 26.96 -0.01 -3.24
C TYR A 231 26.09 -0.27 -4.48
N VAL A 232 26.57 0.09 -5.67
CA VAL A 232 26.18 -0.64 -6.90
C VAL A 232 27.17 -1.79 -7.10
N GLY A 233 26.70 -3.04 -7.05
CA GLY A 233 27.53 -4.24 -7.30
C GLY A 233 28.14 -4.94 -6.07
N GLY A 234 27.61 -4.72 -4.86
CA GLY A 234 27.98 -5.52 -3.67
C GLY A 234 27.51 -6.98 -3.73
N HIS A 235 26.49 -7.24 -4.56
CA HIS A 235 26.18 -8.56 -5.12
C HIS A 235 26.61 -8.56 -6.59
N GLU A 236 27.21 -9.65 -7.08
CA GLU A 236 26.87 -10.07 -8.44
C GLU A 236 25.37 -10.40 -8.40
N PRO A 237 24.51 -9.75 -9.22
CA PRO A 237 23.14 -10.20 -9.34
C PRO A 237 23.15 -11.66 -9.79
N MET A 238 22.21 -12.49 -9.33
CA MET A 238 22.03 -13.84 -9.88
C MET A 238 21.98 -13.71 -11.40
N SER A 239 22.91 -14.38 -12.07
CA SER A 239 23.08 -14.21 -13.50
C SER A 239 21.87 -14.77 -14.23
N GLU A 240 21.71 -14.42 -15.49
CA GLU A 240 20.66 -14.96 -16.35
C GLU A 240 20.66 -16.51 -16.38
N LYS A 241 21.82 -17.14 -16.09
CA LYS A 241 21.94 -18.60 -15.87
C LYS A 241 21.44 -19.08 -14.51
N ASP A 242 21.75 -18.37 -13.43
CA ASP A 242 21.24 -18.74 -12.09
C ASP A 242 19.70 -18.59 -12.06
N TYR A 243 19.17 -17.61 -12.81
CA TYR A 243 17.75 -17.48 -13.12
C TYR A 243 17.23 -18.66 -13.95
N GLU A 244 17.86 -18.99 -15.09
CA GLU A 244 17.47 -20.14 -15.92
C GLU A 244 17.48 -21.47 -15.14
N ASP A 245 18.47 -21.69 -14.27
CA ASP A 245 18.62 -22.95 -13.54
C ASP A 245 17.62 -23.07 -12.38
N LEU A 246 17.19 -21.95 -11.78
CA LEU A 246 16.01 -21.90 -10.90
C LEU A 246 14.70 -22.16 -11.65
N GLU A 247 14.52 -21.61 -12.85
CA GLU A 247 13.33 -21.86 -13.69
C GLU A 247 13.28 -23.32 -14.20
N LYS A 248 14.44 -23.98 -14.40
CA LYS A 248 14.54 -25.42 -14.69
C LYS A 248 14.17 -26.28 -13.49
N LEU A 249 14.75 -26.02 -12.30
CA LEU A 249 14.38 -26.71 -11.06
C LEU A 249 12.86 -26.63 -10.79
N ARG A 250 12.26 -25.46 -11.02
CA ARG A 250 10.82 -25.23 -10.91
C ARG A 250 9.99 -26.08 -11.89
N LEU A 251 10.49 -26.34 -13.10
CA LEU A 251 9.84 -27.20 -14.08
C LEU A 251 9.98 -28.68 -13.71
N GLU A 252 11.15 -29.08 -13.23
CA GLU A 252 11.42 -30.45 -12.75
C GLU A 252 10.55 -30.79 -11.53
N ASP A 253 10.49 -29.93 -10.51
CA ASP A 253 9.57 -30.05 -9.35
C ASP A 253 8.09 -30.14 -9.77
N ALA A 254 7.71 -29.44 -10.85
CA ALA A 254 6.34 -29.38 -11.37
C ALA A 254 5.99 -30.52 -12.35
N GLU A 255 6.97 -31.34 -12.75
CA GLU A 255 6.79 -32.61 -13.45
C GLU A 255 6.78 -33.79 -12.46
N GLU A 256 7.66 -33.81 -11.44
CA GLU A 256 7.61 -34.85 -10.38
C GLU A 256 6.27 -34.85 -9.63
N GLN A 257 5.67 -33.67 -9.39
CA GLN A 257 4.34 -33.54 -8.76
C GLN A 257 3.16 -33.95 -9.67
N ARG A 258 3.39 -34.42 -10.90
CA ARG A 258 2.36 -34.92 -11.83
C ARG A 258 2.33 -36.43 -11.99
N GLU A 259 3.28 -37.18 -11.46
CA GLU A 259 3.19 -38.65 -11.45
C GLU A 259 2.19 -39.11 -10.38
N GLU A 260 0.94 -39.35 -10.79
CA GLU A 260 -0.11 -39.92 -9.93
C GLU A 260 0.31 -41.30 -9.36
N PRO A 261 -0.04 -41.60 -8.08
CA PRO A 261 0.29 -42.89 -7.47
C PRO A 261 -0.50 -44.01 -8.15
N LYS A 262 0.23 -44.96 -8.75
CA LYS A 262 -0.35 -46.12 -9.44
C LYS A 262 -1.04 -47.06 -8.44
N GLU A 263 -2.23 -47.52 -8.79
CA GLU A 263 -3.06 -48.40 -7.95
C GLU A 263 -2.41 -49.77 -7.70
N ASP A 264 -2.49 -50.26 -6.45
CA ASP A 264 -2.06 -51.60 -6.05
C ASP A 264 -3.05 -52.68 -6.56
N THR A 265 -2.84 -53.20 -7.77
CA THR A 265 -3.49 -54.43 -8.20
C THR A 265 -2.79 -55.66 -7.61
N VAL A 266 -3.43 -56.31 -6.65
CA VAL A 266 -3.02 -57.60 -6.08
C VAL A 266 -3.08 -58.70 -7.15
N GLU A 267 -1.97 -59.43 -7.37
CA GLU A 267 -1.98 -60.72 -8.08
C GLU A 267 -1.00 -61.73 -7.45
N ASP A 268 -1.16 -63.02 -7.77
CA ASP A 268 -0.95 -64.11 -6.80
C ASP A 268 0.01 -65.21 -7.25
N THR A 269 0.73 -65.80 -6.27
CA THR A 269 1.55 -67.03 -6.30
C THR A 269 2.68 -67.26 -7.34
N SER A 270 3.81 -67.73 -6.77
CA SER A 270 4.68 -68.82 -7.28
C SER A 270 5.81 -68.54 -8.32
N PRO A 271 6.86 -69.41 -8.39
CA PRO A 271 8.20 -68.98 -8.86
C PRO A 271 8.77 -69.72 -10.08
N GLY A 272 9.51 -68.99 -10.94
CA GLY A 272 10.18 -69.51 -12.15
C GLY A 272 11.72 -69.36 -12.16
N LYS A 273 12.44 -70.30 -12.79
CA LYS A 273 13.92 -70.43 -12.74
C LYS A 273 14.65 -69.97 -14.00
N LYS A 274 15.86 -69.41 -13.79
CA LYS A 274 17.12 -69.60 -14.57
C LYS A 274 17.30 -68.98 -15.98
N GLU A 275 18.43 -68.26 -16.11
CA GLU A 275 19.42 -68.33 -17.23
C GLU A 275 19.04 -67.66 -18.60
N HIS A 276 19.96 -67.25 -19.50
CA HIS A 276 21.43 -67.41 -19.61
C HIS A 276 22.16 -66.28 -20.43
N LYS A 277 23.31 -65.81 -19.92
CA LYS A 277 24.58 -65.42 -20.62
C LYS A 277 24.62 -64.64 -21.98
N LYS A 278 25.34 -63.49 -21.91
CA LYS A 278 26.59 -63.09 -22.67
C LYS A 278 26.57 -62.29 -24.00
N ASN A 279 27.68 -61.53 -24.14
CA ASN A 279 28.33 -60.91 -25.31
C ASN A 279 27.80 -59.52 -25.79
N GLY A 280 28.66 -58.56 -26.22
CA GLY A 280 30.13 -58.49 -26.13
C GLY A 280 30.82 -57.46 -27.04
N LYS A 281 32.11 -57.16 -26.76
CA LYS A 281 33.06 -56.20 -27.44
C LYS A 281 32.73 -54.71 -27.17
N LYS A 282 33.65 -53.74 -26.94
CA LYS A 282 35.10 -53.47 -27.19
C LYS A 282 35.54 -52.99 -28.59
N GLN A 283 35.62 -51.66 -28.76
CA GLN A 283 36.64 -50.83 -29.46
C GLN A 283 36.20 -49.36 -29.33
N LYS A 284 36.95 -48.31 -28.92
CA LYS A 284 38.36 -48.02 -28.57
C LYS A 284 39.33 -47.68 -29.72
N ARG A 285 39.83 -46.42 -29.73
CA ARG A 285 40.92 -45.74 -30.52
C ARG A 285 40.39 -44.63 -31.47
N LYS A 286 41.08 -43.50 -31.76
CA LYS A 286 42.45 -43.02 -31.40
C LYS A 286 42.66 -41.50 -31.71
N LYS A 287 43.33 -40.76 -30.79
CA LYS A 287 44.41 -39.74 -31.01
C LYS A 287 44.12 -38.47 -31.86
N ASN A 288 44.86 -37.34 -31.77
CA ASN A 288 46.32 -37.17 -31.54
C ASN A 288 46.74 -35.74 -31.07
N LYS A 289 47.80 -35.65 -30.21
CA LYS A 289 48.83 -34.56 -30.00
C LYS A 289 48.39 -33.08 -29.76
N LYS A 290 48.89 -32.33 -28.75
CA LYS A 290 50.27 -31.91 -28.31
C LYS A 290 50.93 -30.85 -29.23
N HIS A 291 51.62 -29.78 -28.78
CA HIS A 291 52.45 -29.48 -27.56
C HIS A 291 52.17 -28.04 -27.00
N ALA A 292 52.32 -27.66 -25.71
CA ALA A 292 53.47 -27.56 -24.74
C ALA A 292 54.47 -26.39 -25.04
N LYS A 293 55.03 -25.59 -24.10
CA LYS A 293 55.53 -25.73 -22.68
C LYS A 293 55.25 -24.42 -21.87
N GLN A 294 55.19 -24.29 -20.52
CA GLN A 294 56.10 -24.62 -19.37
C GLN A 294 57.43 -23.83 -19.31
N ALA A 295 58.02 -23.41 -18.16
CA ALA A 295 57.78 -23.57 -16.69
C ALA A 295 58.37 -22.34 -15.90
N LYS A 296 58.09 -21.95 -14.64
CA LYS A 296 57.52 -22.51 -13.37
C LYS A 296 58.54 -22.97 -12.27
N LYS A 297 58.98 -22.06 -11.36
CA LYS A 297 59.78 -22.21 -10.08
C LYS A 297 59.83 -20.83 -9.36
N GLU A 298 60.07 -20.61 -8.06
CA GLU A 298 59.94 -21.34 -6.76
C GLU A 298 60.04 -20.32 -5.58
N SER A 299 59.82 -20.72 -4.32
CA SER A 299 59.70 -19.87 -3.09
C SER A 299 60.99 -19.90 -2.21
N PRO A 300 61.11 -19.37 -0.93
CA PRO A 300 60.13 -18.74 -0.01
C PRO A 300 60.63 -17.61 0.98
N LYS A 301 59.74 -17.20 1.92
CA LYS A 301 59.97 -16.80 3.36
C LYS A 301 60.34 -15.35 3.82
N THR A 302 59.58 -14.94 4.86
CA THR A 302 59.91 -14.13 6.08
C THR A 302 60.04 -12.58 6.09
N SER A 303 59.59 -12.02 7.24
CA SER A 303 59.42 -10.62 7.70
C SER A 303 60.63 -10.12 8.55
N PRO A 304 60.65 -8.96 9.29
CA PRO A 304 59.62 -7.89 9.54
C PRO A 304 60.13 -6.40 9.61
N THR A 305 59.25 -5.48 10.07
CA THR A 305 59.49 -4.22 10.86
C THR A 305 59.96 -2.86 10.24
N LYS A 306 59.21 -1.80 10.62
CA LYS A 306 59.49 -0.39 11.07
C LYS A 306 60.93 0.21 11.08
N PRO A 307 61.15 1.57 11.18
CA PRO A 307 60.30 2.61 11.83
C PRO A 307 60.15 3.99 11.13
N GLU A 308 59.50 4.95 11.84
CA GLU A 308 59.60 6.45 11.96
C GLU A 308 60.38 7.32 10.91
N GLU A 309 60.19 8.66 10.74
CA GLU A 309 60.10 9.80 11.69
C GLU A 309 59.16 10.98 11.28
N GLU A 310 59.28 12.12 12.00
CA GLU A 310 58.32 13.21 12.19
C GLU A 310 58.50 14.51 11.35
N LYS A 311 57.39 15.26 11.13
CA LYS A 311 57.18 16.73 11.38
C LYS A 311 58.04 17.82 10.63
N PRO A 312 57.78 19.15 10.80
CA PRO A 312 56.52 19.90 10.61
C PRO A 312 56.72 21.29 9.90
N ASN A 313 55.80 22.23 10.14
CA ASN A 313 55.77 23.68 9.80
C ASN A 313 55.36 24.06 8.36
N SER A 314 54.47 25.03 8.04
CA SER A 314 53.74 26.14 8.72
C SER A 314 54.31 27.57 8.63
N SER A 315 53.82 28.36 7.66
CA SER A 315 53.79 29.85 7.58
C SER A 315 53.36 30.27 6.15
N SER A 316 52.77 31.43 5.83
CA SER A 316 52.03 32.45 6.62
C SER A 316 51.43 33.53 5.68
N ALA A 317 50.22 34.02 5.98
CA ALA A 317 49.67 35.36 5.72
C ALA A 317 49.69 36.01 4.30
N ASN A 318 48.49 36.35 3.77
CA ASN A 318 47.87 37.70 3.67
C ASN A 318 48.75 38.98 3.65
N PRO A 319 48.25 40.16 3.17
CA PRO A 319 46.93 40.49 2.57
C PRO A 319 46.98 41.37 1.27
N ALA A 320 45.80 41.77 0.74
CA ALA A 320 45.47 43.05 0.05
C ALA A 320 46.25 43.44 -1.25
N GLU A 321 45.95 44.43 -2.10
CA GLU A 321 44.93 45.52 -2.28
C GLU A 321 45.06 45.95 -3.80
N SER A 322 44.14 46.55 -4.58
CA SER A 322 42.70 46.91 -4.55
C SER A 322 42.28 47.44 -5.97
N GLU A 323 40.97 47.69 -6.23
CA GLU A 323 40.41 48.51 -7.36
C GLU A 323 40.59 47.97 -8.83
N ASP A 324 39.88 48.41 -9.88
CA ASP A 324 38.44 48.73 -10.11
C ASP A 324 38.19 48.90 -11.65
N VAL A 325 36.94 49.06 -12.10
CA VAL A 325 36.46 49.49 -13.46
C VAL A 325 36.48 48.48 -14.64
N ASP A 326 35.26 48.17 -15.09
CA ASP A 326 34.71 48.06 -16.47
C ASP A 326 35.64 48.03 -17.71
N ASP A 327 35.35 47.13 -18.67
CA ASP A 327 34.83 47.53 -20.01
C ASP A 327 34.26 46.32 -20.81
N GLU A 328 33.60 46.61 -21.95
CA GLU A 328 32.72 45.74 -22.74
C GLU A 328 33.41 44.54 -23.47
N GLU A 329 32.79 43.35 -23.45
CA GLU A 329 33.06 42.25 -24.39
C GLU A 329 31.79 41.85 -25.18
N GLU A 330 31.90 41.76 -26.51
CA GLU A 330 30.86 41.23 -27.42
C GLU A 330 31.52 40.32 -28.47
N TYR A 331 30.90 39.18 -28.77
CA TYR A 331 31.30 38.14 -29.75
C TYR A 331 32.60 37.35 -29.48
N MET A 332 32.44 36.09 -29.08
CA MET A 332 32.69 34.94 -29.97
C MET A 332 31.68 33.82 -29.66
N GLU A 333 31.32 33.03 -30.67
CA GLU A 333 30.53 31.79 -30.53
C GLU A 333 31.49 30.59 -30.40
N ASP A 334 31.66 30.04 -29.21
CA ASP A 334 32.40 28.78 -29.00
C ASP A 334 31.42 27.58 -28.85
N GLU A 335 31.58 26.58 -29.72
CA GLU A 335 30.76 25.36 -29.73
C GLU A 335 31.22 24.36 -28.64
N ASP A 336 30.80 24.58 -27.39
CA ASP A 336 31.14 23.69 -26.27
C ASP A 336 30.33 22.37 -26.32
N ASP A 337 30.94 21.31 -26.88
CA ASP A 337 30.41 19.94 -27.00
C ASP A 337 30.36 19.22 -25.63
N CYS A 338 29.46 19.68 -24.76
CA CYS A 338 29.33 19.23 -23.36
C CYS A 338 28.66 17.85 -23.22
N SER A 339 29.29 16.80 -23.75
CA SER A 339 28.81 15.41 -23.70
C SER A 339 29.22 14.64 -22.44
N SER A 340 28.84 15.14 -21.25
CA SER A 340 28.87 14.34 -20.01
C SER A 340 28.03 14.95 -18.87
N CYS A 341 26.71 15.02 -19.05
CA CYS A 341 25.78 15.12 -17.92
C CYS A 341 25.67 13.77 -17.20
N ASP A 342 26.64 13.46 -16.33
CA ASP A 342 26.55 12.37 -15.36
C ASP A 342 25.53 12.74 -14.26
N ASP A 343 24.24 12.75 -14.62
CA ASP A 343 23.15 12.78 -13.63
C ASP A 343 23.30 11.57 -12.70
N PRO A 344 23.24 11.76 -11.36
CA PRO A 344 23.48 10.69 -10.41
C PRO A 344 22.42 9.60 -10.57
N ALA A 345 22.87 8.38 -10.90
CA ALA A 345 21.99 7.27 -11.28
C ALA A 345 20.89 7.00 -10.23
N GLN A 346 19.67 7.40 -10.57
CA GLN A 346 18.50 7.37 -9.69
C GLN A 346 18.08 5.94 -9.32
N PHE A 347 17.64 5.73 -8.07
CA PHE A 347 17.22 4.41 -7.62
C PHE A 347 15.95 3.93 -8.34
N THR A 348 16.06 2.79 -9.02
CA THR A 348 14.97 2.14 -9.75
C THR A 348 14.59 0.80 -9.09
N PRO A 349 13.33 0.61 -8.62
CA PRO A 349 12.89 -0.63 -7.99
C PRO A 349 12.91 -1.82 -8.97
N ASN A 350 13.56 -2.91 -8.57
CA ASN A 350 13.67 -4.12 -9.38
C ASN A 350 12.50 -5.09 -9.14
N PHE A 351 11.35 -4.72 -9.71
CA PHE A 351 10.10 -5.50 -9.63
C PHE A 351 10.25 -6.97 -10.06
N GLN A 352 11.06 -7.27 -11.08
CA GLN A 352 11.19 -8.63 -11.61
C GLN A 352 11.85 -9.58 -10.59
N PHE A 353 12.95 -9.16 -9.97
CA PHE A 353 13.60 -9.98 -8.93
C PHE A 353 12.78 -9.99 -7.63
N ALA A 354 12.17 -8.86 -7.25
CA ALA A 354 11.27 -8.79 -6.10
C ALA A 354 10.06 -9.74 -6.25
N ALA A 355 9.51 -9.90 -7.45
CA ALA A 355 8.39 -10.82 -7.72
C ALA A 355 8.76 -12.29 -7.54
N VAL A 356 9.95 -12.70 -7.99
CA VAL A 356 10.46 -14.07 -7.80
C VAL A 356 10.66 -14.38 -6.32
N LEU A 357 11.30 -13.47 -5.58
CA LEU A 357 11.50 -13.63 -4.14
C LEU A 357 10.18 -13.59 -3.36
N SER A 358 9.21 -12.79 -3.80
CA SER A 358 7.88 -12.71 -3.18
C SER A 358 7.04 -13.98 -3.41
N ASP A 359 7.18 -14.66 -4.55
CA ASP A 359 6.56 -15.97 -4.80
C ASP A 359 7.08 -16.99 -3.77
N ARG A 360 8.40 -17.00 -3.57
CA ARG A 360 9.05 -17.82 -2.53
C ARG A 360 8.63 -17.42 -1.12
N LEU A 361 8.46 -16.13 -0.84
CA LEU A 361 7.96 -15.63 0.45
C LEU A 361 6.55 -16.15 0.76
N ILE A 362 5.66 -16.26 -0.23
CA ILE A 362 4.33 -16.86 -0.08
C ILE A 362 4.46 -18.34 0.31
N GLN A 363 5.28 -19.12 -0.42
CA GLN A 363 5.53 -20.54 -0.13
C GLN A 363 6.04 -20.74 1.31
N ILE A 364 7.01 -19.93 1.73
CA ILE A 364 7.59 -19.97 3.08
C ILE A 364 6.60 -19.51 4.16
N SER A 365 5.74 -18.52 3.87
CA SER A 365 4.70 -18.10 4.82
C SER A 365 3.65 -19.20 5.05
N HIS A 366 3.26 -19.92 4.00
CA HIS A 366 2.43 -21.12 4.13
C HIS A 366 3.12 -22.24 4.93
N LEU A 367 4.42 -22.47 4.69
CA LEU A 367 5.20 -23.43 5.47
C LEU A 367 5.28 -23.05 6.95
N ILE A 368 5.49 -21.76 7.27
CA ILE A 368 5.45 -21.23 8.64
C ILE A 368 4.10 -21.53 9.28
N LYS A 369 2.99 -21.11 8.65
CA LYS A 369 1.60 -21.33 9.12
C LYS A 369 1.32 -22.81 9.41
N ASN A 370 1.72 -23.71 8.51
CA ASN A 370 1.52 -25.15 8.67
C ASN A 370 2.40 -25.77 9.77
N THR A 371 3.49 -25.11 10.19
CA THR A 371 4.47 -25.65 11.16
C THR A 371 4.49 -24.95 12.52
N VAL A 372 3.75 -23.85 12.75
CA VAL A 372 3.59 -23.21 14.09
C VAL A 372 3.24 -24.25 15.17
N ILE A 373 2.40 -25.23 14.82
CA ILE A 373 1.94 -26.31 15.71
C ILE A 373 3.05 -27.26 16.19
N LEU A 374 4.24 -27.21 15.59
CA LEU A 374 5.41 -28.00 16.02
C LEU A 374 6.14 -27.37 17.21
N GLY A 375 6.00 -26.06 17.40
CA GLY A 375 6.55 -25.32 18.53
C GLY A 375 5.90 -25.71 19.85
N ARG A 376 6.56 -25.36 20.97
CA ARG A 376 6.03 -25.60 22.31
C ARG A 376 4.74 -24.81 22.52
N ARG A 377 3.76 -25.41 23.18
CA ARG A 377 2.47 -24.76 23.52
C ARG A 377 2.62 -23.94 24.79
N GLY A 378 1.90 -22.83 24.88
CA GLY A 378 1.80 -22.04 26.10
C GLY A 378 0.96 -22.73 27.18
N PRO A 379 0.98 -22.19 28.42
CA PRO A 379 0.07 -22.60 29.50
C PRO A 379 -1.38 -22.65 29.01
N ASP A 380 -2.13 -23.67 29.42
CA ASP A 380 -3.54 -23.90 29.06
C ASP A 380 -3.86 -23.94 27.54
N ASN A 381 -2.84 -23.96 26.68
CA ASN A 381 -2.85 -23.80 25.22
C ASN A 381 -3.12 -22.36 24.73
N GLU A 382 -3.00 -21.34 25.59
CA GLU A 382 -3.08 -19.93 25.19
C GLU A 382 -1.67 -19.32 25.01
N ASP A 383 -1.52 -18.41 24.05
CA ASP A 383 -0.25 -17.73 23.77
C ASP A 383 -0.05 -16.48 24.66
N GLY A 384 -1.12 -15.74 24.94
CA GLY A 384 -1.14 -14.60 25.86
C GLY A 384 -0.19 -13.46 25.48
N ASP A 385 0.44 -12.87 26.50
CA ASP A 385 1.49 -11.85 26.36
C ASP A 385 2.91 -12.45 26.25
N TYR A 386 2.99 -13.74 25.93
CA TYR A 386 4.22 -14.51 25.74
C TYR A 386 5.20 -14.60 26.93
N LYS A 387 4.87 -14.10 28.13
CA LYS A 387 5.73 -14.19 29.34
C LYS A 387 6.13 -15.61 29.77
N TRP A 388 5.43 -16.64 29.27
CA TRP A 388 5.78 -18.04 29.49
C TRP A 388 7.01 -18.49 28.66
N LEU A 389 7.49 -17.65 27.74
CA LEU A 389 8.73 -17.81 26.99
C LEU A 389 9.84 -16.98 27.65
N MET A 390 11.00 -17.61 27.88
CA MET A 390 12.13 -17.05 28.63
C MET A 390 12.55 -15.62 28.26
N PRO A 391 12.60 -15.18 26.98
CA PRO A 391 13.12 -13.85 26.65
C PRO A 391 12.06 -12.74 26.66
N PHE A 392 10.78 -13.01 27.00
CA PHE A 392 9.71 -12.01 26.95
C PHE A 392 9.39 -11.44 28.34
N ASP A 393 9.44 -10.11 28.46
CA ASP A 393 8.93 -9.35 29.60
C ASP A 393 8.22 -8.09 29.08
N SER A 394 6.93 -7.95 29.41
CA SER A 394 6.11 -6.77 29.09
C SER A 394 6.70 -5.42 29.51
N LYS A 395 7.63 -5.41 30.48
CA LYS A 395 8.28 -4.20 31.00
C LYS A 395 9.76 -4.07 30.62
N ALA A 396 10.32 -4.98 29.82
CA ALA A 396 11.74 -4.98 29.43
C ALA A 396 12.25 -3.58 28.99
N CYS A 397 11.40 -2.80 28.30
CA CYS A 397 11.73 -1.48 27.77
C CYS A 397 11.12 -0.28 28.51
N VAL A 398 10.54 -0.47 29.71
CA VAL A 398 9.91 0.63 30.49
C VAL A 398 10.87 1.76 30.87
N ARG A 399 12.19 1.49 30.93
CA ARG A 399 13.23 2.50 31.17
C ARG A 399 13.74 3.18 29.90
N MET A 400 13.16 2.86 28.74
CA MET A 400 13.63 3.30 27.41
C MET A 400 12.52 3.93 26.55
N ILE A 401 11.25 3.77 26.95
CA ILE A 401 10.15 4.67 26.57
C ILE A 401 10.25 5.99 27.36
N PRO A 402 9.69 7.12 26.86
CA PRO A 402 9.45 8.30 27.69
C PRO A 402 8.35 8.00 28.72
N ALA A 403 8.16 8.91 29.68
CA ALA A 403 7.01 8.84 30.57
C ALA A 403 5.72 9.07 29.76
N CYS A 404 4.89 8.04 29.65
CA CYS A 404 3.61 8.04 28.95
C CYS A 404 2.57 7.22 29.75
N PHE A 405 1.31 7.21 29.33
CA PHE A 405 0.27 6.40 29.98
C PHE A 405 0.32 4.91 29.54
N PRO A 406 0.07 3.94 30.43
CA PRO A 406 -0.04 2.51 30.09
C PRO A 406 -1.08 2.25 28.99
N ARG A 407 -0.63 1.76 27.83
CA ARG A 407 -1.51 1.36 26.71
C ARG A 407 -1.87 -0.12 26.78
N SER A 408 -3.12 -0.47 26.51
CA SER A 408 -3.57 -1.86 26.35
C SER A 408 -3.14 -2.42 24.99
N VAL A 409 -2.33 -3.48 24.99
CA VAL A 409 -1.88 -4.16 23.77
C VAL A 409 -2.79 -5.34 23.45
N LYS A 410 -3.15 -5.50 22.18
CA LYS A 410 -3.79 -6.73 21.67
C LYS A 410 -2.70 -7.67 21.13
N TYR A 411 -2.36 -8.70 21.90
CA TYR A 411 -1.41 -9.72 21.47
C TYR A 411 -2.08 -10.74 20.54
N PRO A 412 -1.64 -10.89 19.27
CA PRO A 412 -2.12 -11.96 18.40
C PRO A 412 -1.47 -13.29 18.78
N THR A 413 -2.20 -14.40 18.63
CA THR A 413 -1.63 -15.75 18.70
C THR A 413 -0.65 -15.99 17.56
N ARG A 414 0.25 -16.97 17.71
CA ARG A 414 1.21 -17.35 16.66
C ARG A 414 0.52 -17.83 15.39
N MET A 415 -0.67 -18.41 15.51
CA MET A 415 -1.47 -18.85 14.35
C MET A 415 -2.09 -17.66 13.60
N GLU A 416 -2.69 -16.70 14.31
CA GLU A 416 -3.20 -15.46 13.69
C GLU A 416 -2.07 -14.68 13.02
N ALA A 417 -0.91 -14.57 13.67
CA ALA A 417 0.27 -13.93 13.09
C ALA A 417 0.76 -14.63 11.82
N ALA A 418 0.77 -15.96 11.77
CA ALA A 418 1.17 -16.70 10.58
C ALA A 418 0.14 -16.62 9.43
N VAL A 419 -1.16 -16.48 9.74
CA VAL A 419 -2.20 -16.13 8.75
C VAL A 419 -1.92 -14.73 8.20
N TRP A 420 -1.73 -13.74 9.07
CA TRP A 420 -1.45 -12.35 8.69
C TRP A 420 -0.18 -12.21 7.84
N TRP A 421 0.90 -12.95 8.16
CA TRP A 421 2.11 -12.96 7.36
C TRP A 421 1.92 -13.61 5.98
N THR A 422 1.05 -14.62 5.86
CA THR A 422 0.66 -15.18 4.55
C THR A 422 -0.04 -14.12 3.69
N GLU A 423 -0.96 -13.35 4.28
CA GLU A 423 -1.66 -12.25 3.60
C GLU A 423 -0.74 -11.04 3.34
N CYS A 424 0.29 -10.83 4.17
CA CYS A 424 1.34 -9.84 3.93
C CYS A 424 2.22 -10.24 2.74
N ALA A 425 2.63 -11.51 2.64
CA ALA A 425 3.42 -12.01 1.51
C ALA A 425 2.67 -11.86 0.17
N GLN A 426 1.37 -12.13 0.13
CA GLN A 426 0.55 -11.88 -1.06
C GLN A 426 0.49 -10.39 -1.43
N ARG A 427 0.34 -9.49 -0.44
CA ARG A 427 0.38 -8.03 -0.67
C ARG A 427 1.72 -7.57 -1.23
N ILE A 428 2.84 -8.10 -0.73
CA ILE A 428 4.20 -7.78 -1.24
C ILE A 428 4.42 -8.33 -2.65
N TYR A 429 3.90 -9.52 -2.96
CA TYR A 429 3.90 -10.09 -4.33
C TYR A 429 3.09 -9.25 -5.31
N ASP A 430 1.92 -8.77 -4.92
CA ASP A 430 1.08 -7.90 -5.74
C ASP A 430 1.79 -6.55 -6.01
N LEU A 431 2.40 -5.94 -4.98
CA LEU A 431 3.29 -4.77 -5.13
C LEU A 431 4.51 -5.05 -6.03
N SER A 432 4.99 -6.29 -6.09
CA SER A 432 6.12 -6.66 -6.96
C SER A 432 5.73 -6.88 -8.43
N ARG A 433 4.43 -6.95 -8.77
CA ARG A 433 3.98 -7.35 -10.13
C ARG A 433 2.97 -6.42 -10.81
N LEU A 434 2.27 -5.59 -10.04
CA LEU A 434 1.18 -4.73 -10.53
C LEU A 434 1.56 -3.27 -10.80
N PRO A 435 2.45 -2.59 -10.04
CA PRO A 435 2.77 -1.18 -10.28
C PRO A 435 3.26 -0.84 -11.71
N PRO A 436 4.15 -1.63 -12.35
CA PRO A 436 4.55 -1.39 -13.75
C PRO A 436 3.43 -1.61 -14.78
N LYS A 437 2.24 -2.07 -14.35
CA LYS A 437 1.06 -2.29 -15.20
C LYS A 437 -0.04 -1.26 -14.95
N SER A 438 -0.02 -0.55 -13.82
CA SER A 438 -1.01 0.48 -13.46
C SER A 438 -0.66 1.86 -14.01
N THR A 439 0.61 2.16 -14.28
CA THR A 439 1.10 3.47 -14.80
C THR A 439 0.70 3.80 -16.26
N LYS A 440 -0.25 3.08 -16.87
CA LYS A 440 -0.66 3.30 -18.26
C LYS A 440 -1.55 4.54 -18.46
N ASP A 441 -2.32 4.88 -17.44
CA ASP A 441 -3.25 5.99 -17.41
C ASP A 441 -3.57 6.34 -15.95
N ILE A 442 -4.07 7.55 -15.68
CA ILE A 442 -4.28 8.01 -14.30
C ILE A 442 -5.36 7.22 -13.55
N ASN A 443 -6.35 6.69 -14.27
CA ASN A 443 -7.45 5.94 -13.69
C ASN A 443 -6.97 4.56 -13.20
N MET A 444 -6.17 3.86 -14.02
CA MET A 444 -5.52 2.60 -13.64
C MET A 444 -4.50 2.78 -12.51
N LEU A 445 -3.79 3.92 -12.48
CA LEU A 445 -2.85 4.27 -11.42
C LEU A 445 -3.56 4.41 -10.06
N PHE A 446 -4.61 5.24 -9.99
CA PHE A 446 -5.38 5.43 -8.76
C PHE A 446 -6.20 4.19 -8.37
N PHE A 447 -6.84 3.49 -9.32
CA PHE A 447 -7.62 2.29 -9.02
C PHE A 447 -6.75 1.19 -8.40
N PHE A 448 -5.53 0.97 -8.92
CA PHE A 448 -4.61 0.01 -8.31
C PHE A 448 -4.30 0.37 -6.85
N ALA A 449 -3.96 1.63 -6.58
CA ALA A 449 -3.67 2.09 -5.22
C ALA A 449 -4.90 1.96 -4.30
N GLN A 450 -6.06 2.47 -4.72
CA GLN A 450 -7.33 2.36 -3.99
C GLN A 450 -7.65 0.90 -3.61
N GLN A 451 -7.63 -0.02 -4.57
CA GLN A 451 -7.91 -1.43 -4.33
C GLN A 451 -6.87 -2.10 -3.42
N PHE A 452 -5.61 -1.69 -3.52
CA PHE A 452 -4.57 -2.15 -2.60
C PHE A 452 -4.86 -1.69 -1.15
N THR A 453 -5.34 -0.45 -0.96
CA THR A 453 -5.66 0.08 0.39
C THR A 453 -6.85 -0.56 1.08
N VAL A 454 -7.61 -1.45 0.41
CA VAL A 454 -8.76 -2.13 1.04
C VAL A 454 -8.31 -3.03 2.19
N LYS A 455 -7.14 -3.70 2.06
CA LYS A 455 -6.63 -4.69 3.04
C LYS A 455 -5.15 -4.52 3.44
N SER A 456 -4.57 -3.32 3.28
CA SER A 456 -3.14 -3.06 3.51
C SER A 456 -2.83 -2.50 4.92
N CYS A 457 -1.83 -3.06 5.60
CA CYS A 457 -1.25 -2.48 6.82
C CYS A 457 -0.27 -1.34 6.51
N VAL A 458 0.11 -0.55 7.53
CA VAL A 458 0.97 0.65 7.40
C VAL A 458 2.31 0.37 6.69
N PHE A 459 2.92 -0.80 6.94
CA PHE A 459 4.12 -1.24 6.22
C PHE A 459 3.87 -1.36 4.70
N THR A 460 2.87 -2.15 4.31
CA THR A 460 2.55 -2.36 2.88
C THR A 460 2.07 -1.08 2.19
N ARG A 461 1.42 -0.17 2.91
CA ARG A 461 1.03 1.15 2.40
C ARG A 461 2.20 2.11 2.20
N SER A 462 3.17 2.10 3.11
CA SER A 462 4.40 2.88 2.98
C SER A 462 5.25 2.35 1.81
N LEU A 463 5.29 1.03 1.64
CA LEU A 463 5.94 0.39 0.48
C LEU A 463 5.25 0.78 -0.85
N LEU A 464 3.91 0.85 -0.90
CA LEU A 464 3.17 1.33 -2.08
C LEU A 464 3.56 2.74 -2.51
N GLN A 465 3.81 3.67 -1.57
CA GLN A 465 4.32 5.00 -1.91
C GLN A 465 5.74 4.90 -2.49
N VAL A 466 6.69 4.30 -1.76
CA VAL A 466 8.12 4.30 -2.12
C VAL A 466 8.43 3.56 -3.42
N ILE A 467 7.73 2.46 -3.74
CA ILE A 467 7.96 1.78 -5.04
C ILE A 467 7.41 2.57 -6.23
N MET A 468 6.44 3.47 -6.01
CA MET A 468 5.89 4.31 -7.07
C MET A 468 6.65 5.63 -7.20
N PHE A 469 7.09 6.21 -6.08
CA PHE A 469 7.88 7.44 -6.02
C PHE A 469 9.11 7.23 -5.12
N PRO A 470 10.13 6.49 -5.59
CA PRO A 470 11.40 6.33 -4.85
C PRO A 470 12.26 7.61 -4.86
N THR A 471 11.84 8.62 -5.63
CA THR A 471 12.41 9.96 -5.71
C THR A 471 11.30 10.88 -6.22
N ASP A 472 11.40 12.18 -5.92
CA ASP A 472 10.32 13.14 -6.18
C ASP A 472 9.88 13.17 -7.66
N ALA A 473 8.55 13.20 -7.86
CA ALA A 473 7.83 13.29 -9.14
C ALA A 473 8.05 12.18 -10.20
N HIS A 474 8.99 11.26 -10.00
CA HIS A 474 9.39 10.24 -10.97
C HIS A 474 8.77 8.86 -10.65
N LEU A 475 8.04 8.31 -11.62
CA LEU A 475 7.35 7.02 -11.50
C LEU A 475 8.37 5.88 -11.54
N MET A 476 8.45 5.13 -10.44
CA MET A 476 9.33 3.98 -10.26
C MET A 476 10.83 4.31 -10.48
N GLY A 477 11.21 5.58 -10.24
CA GLY A 477 12.60 6.04 -10.34
C GLY A 477 13.17 6.13 -11.76
N GLY A 478 12.35 5.92 -12.79
CA GLY A 478 12.70 6.18 -14.19
C GLY A 478 12.32 7.60 -14.61
N ASN A 479 12.79 8.00 -15.80
CA ASN A 479 12.59 9.35 -16.35
C ASN A 479 11.10 9.72 -16.61
N THR A 480 10.18 8.75 -16.54
CA THR A 480 8.74 8.95 -16.67
C THR A 480 8.15 9.60 -15.41
N THR A 481 7.40 10.69 -15.57
CA THR A 481 6.73 11.39 -14.46
C THR A 481 5.22 11.18 -14.49
N CYS A 482 4.49 11.61 -13.44
CA CYS A 482 3.01 11.63 -13.43
C CYS A 482 2.37 12.36 -14.61
N ALA A 483 3.10 13.21 -15.33
CA ALA A 483 2.62 13.86 -16.54
C ALA A 483 2.24 12.86 -17.64
N GLU A 484 2.99 11.77 -17.84
CA GLU A 484 2.74 10.81 -18.93
C GLU A 484 1.38 10.07 -18.79
N PRO A 485 1.02 9.48 -17.63
CA PRO A 485 -0.32 8.89 -17.45
C PRO A 485 -1.46 9.91 -17.58
N ILE A 486 -1.24 11.18 -17.20
CA ILE A 486 -2.22 12.27 -17.40
C ILE A 486 -2.37 12.59 -18.89
N GLU A 487 -1.25 12.78 -19.59
CA GLU A 487 -1.24 13.04 -21.03
C GLU A 487 -1.91 11.91 -21.82
N ASP A 488 -1.62 10.65 -21.52
CA ASP A 488 -2.21 9.52 -22.23
C ASP A 488 -3.70 9.36 -21.89
N SER A 489 -4.13 9.74 -20.69
CA SER A 489 -5.56 9.86 -20.35
C SER A 489 -6.25 10.95 -21.18
N LEU A 490 -5.61 12.11 -21.37
CA LEU A 490 -6.09 13.20 -22.21
C LEU A 490 -6.13 12.83 -23.69
N LYS A 491 -5.01 12.33 -24.25
CA LYS A 491 -4.86 11.91 -25.66
C LYS A 491 -5.85 10.82 -26.04
N ASN A 492 -6.14 9.87 -25.14
CA ASN A 492 -7.06 8.77 -25.44
C ASN A 492 -8.53 9.11 -25.18
N ASN A 493 -8.87 9.86 -24.13
CA ASN A 493 -10.27 10.03 -23.72
C ASN A 493 -10.85 11.43 -23.95
N PHE A 494 -10.02 12.47 -24.09
CA PHE A 494 -10.50 13.87 -24.14
C PHE A 494 -10.03 14.66 -25.38
N MET A 495 -8.98 14.22 -26.07
CA MET A 495 -8.52 14.76 -27.36
C MET A 495 -8.27 16.30 -27.38
N PRO A 496 -7.51 16.89 -26.43
CA PRO A 496 -7.26 18.33 -26.43
C PRO A 496 -6.40 18.76 -27.64
N GLN A 497 -6.81 19.83 -28.33
CA GLN A 497 -6.17 20.32 -29.56
C GLN A 497 -4.68 20.67 -29.40
N VAL A 498 -4.25 21.12 -28.21
CA VAL A 498 -2.83 21.43 -27.92
C VAL A 498 -1.91 20.20 -27.98
N LEU A 499 -2.47 18.99 -27.89
CA LEU A 499 -1.74 17.71 -28.06
C LEU A 499 -1.87 17.12 -29.48
N ASP A 500 -2.65 17.74 -30.37
CA ASP A 500 -2.81 17.27 -31.75
C ASP A 500 -1.82 17.96 -32.70
N LYS A 501 -0.87 17.19 -33.22
CA LYS A 501 0.18 17.66 -34.14
C LYS A 501 -0.35 18.16 -35.49
N ASP A 502 -1.57 17.80 -35.86
CA ASP A 502 -2.24 18.32 -37.07
C ASP A 502 -2.98 19.66 -36.80
N SER A 503 -3.04 20.14 -35.55
CA SER A 503 -3.79 21.33 -35.12
C SER A 503 -2.92 22.59 -35.03
N PRO A 504 -3.38 23.78 -35.47
CA PRO A 504 -2.63 25.03 -35.30
C PRO A 504 -2.43 25.43 -33.82
N VAL A 505 -3.21 24.85 -32.91
CA VAL A 505 -3.11 25.07 -31.45
C VAL A 505 -1.87 24.40 -30.86
N HIS A 506 -1.42 23.28 -31.43
CA HIS A 506 -0.22 22.59 -30.98
C HIS A 506 1.02 23.48 -31.13
N ASP A 507 1.12 24.28 -32.19
CA ASP A 507 2.29 25.12 -32.44
C ASP A 507 2.20 26.56 -31.88
N ASP A 508 1.08 26.94 -31.24
CA ASP A 508 0.97 28.22 -30.53
C ASP A 508 1.79 28.20 -29.21
N PRO A 509 2.81 29.05 -29.03
CA PRO A 509 3.68 29.00 -27.85
C PRO A 509 2.92 29.29 -26.54
N LEU A 510 1.90 30.14 -26.59
CA LEU A 510 1.10 30.49 -25.41
C LEU A 510 0.17 29.34 -25.01
N ALA A 511 -0.46 28.65 -25.97
CA ALA A 511 -1.23 27.44 -25.71
C ALA A 511 -0.36 26.35 -25.07
N ARG A 512 0.85 26.09 -25.62
CA ARG A 512 1.82 25.17 -25.01
C ARG A 512 2.19 25.59 -23.58
N GLN A 513 2.51 26.85 -23.34
CA GLN A 513 2.90 27.34 -22.01
C GLN A 513 1.76 27.21 -20.97
N LEU A 514 0.53 27.58 -21.35
CA LEU A 514 -0.65 27.42 -20.50
C LEU A 514 -0.93 25.95 -20.21
N TYR A 515 -0.76 25.08 -21.21
CA TYR A 515 -0.95 23.63 -21.07
C TYR A 515 0.08 23.00 -20.13
N LEU A 516 1.37 23.35 -20.27
CA LEU A 516 2.42 22.87 -19.37
C LEU A 516 2.21 23.33 -17.92
N ASN A 517 1.72 24.56 -17.72
CA ASN A 517 1.33 25.05 -16.40
C ASN A 517 0.16 24.23 -15.81
N PHE A 518 -0.87 23.95 -16.61
CA PHE A 518 -1.98 23.06 -16.21
C PHE A 518 -1.50 21.65 -15.85
N LEU A 519 -0.67 21.04 -16.71
CA LEU A 519 -0.14 19.68 -16.56
C LEU A 519 0.73 19.54 -15.31
N ASN A 520 1.53 20.56 -14.98
CA ASN A 520 2.35 20.63 -13.77
C ASN A 520 1.47 20.61 -12.50
N GLN A 521 0.43 21.44 -12.43
CA GLN A 521 -0.49 21.43 -11.27
C GLN A 521 -1.26 20.11 -11.16
N MET A 522 -1.77 19.57 -12.27
CA MET A 522 -2.43 18.26 -12.28
C MET A 522 -1.48 17.12 -11.87
N SER A 523 -0.20 17.19 -12.23
CA SER A 523 0.81 16.19 -11.83
C SER A 523 1.11 16.26 -10.34
N LYS A 524 1.22 17.47 -9.75
CA LYS A 524 1.40 17.66 -8.31
C LYS A 524 0.21 17.12 -7.52
N LEU A 525 -1.01 17.49 -7.92
CA LEU A 525 -2.23 16.91 -7.37
C LEU A 525 -2.22 15.37 -7.46
N ALA A 526 -1.81 14.81 -8.60
CA ALA A 526 -1.80 13.35 -8.78
C ALA A 526 -0.81 12.66 -7.83
N VAL A 527 0.36 13.25 -7.59
CA VAL A 527 1.31 12.78 -6.56
C VAL A 527 0.72 12.95 -5.15
N ASN A 528 0.11 14.09 -4.83
CA ASN A 528 -0.56 14.35 -3.55
C ASN A 528 -1.64 13.29 -3.25
N VAL A 529 -2.56 13.08 -4.20
CA VAL A 529 -3.64 12.07 -4.11
C VAL A 529 -3.05 10.66 -4.02
N TYR A 530 -2.02 10.32 -4.82
CA TYR A 530 -1.41 8.99 -4.74
C TYR A 530 -0.73 8.76 -3.38
N SER A 531 -0.04 9.77 -2.84
CA SER A 531 0.58 9.69 -1.51
C SER A 531 -0.46 9.40 -0.42
N SER A 532 -1.69 9.92 -0.57
CA SER A 532 -2.75 9.75 0.43
C SER A 532 -3.06 8.27 0.68
N PHE A 533 -3.06 7.41 -0.35
CA PHE A 533 -3.27 5.96 -0.22
C PHE A 533 -2.27 5.27 0.72
N GLY A 534 -1.09 5.87 0.93
CA GLY A 534 -0.13 5.38 1.91
C GLY A 534 -0.56 5.60 3.37
N CYS A 535 -1.44 6.56 3.65
CA CYS A 535 -1.90 6.94 4.98
C CYS A 535 -3.08 6.08 5.48
N ASN A 536 -3.45 6.24 6.75
CA ASN A 536 -4.69 5.68 7.32
C ASN A 536 -5.95 6.29 6.68
N LEU A 537 -7.12 5.67 6.88
CA LEU A 537 -8.37 6.08 6.22
C LEU A 537 -8.84 7.49 6.59
N SER A 538 -8.61 7.94 7.82
CA SER A 538 -8.92 9.31 8.24
C SER A 538 -8.04 10.32 7.49
N ARG A 539 -6.73 10.08 7.45
CA ARG A 539 -5.76 10.91 6.74
C ARG A 539 -5.89 10.89 5.22
N GLN A 540 -6.31 9.76 4.65
CA GLN A 540 -6.76 9.70 3.27
C GLN A 540 -7.89 10.72 3.06
N ARG A 541 -8.94 10.63 3.88
CA ARG A 541 -10.12 11.50 3.77
C ARG A 541 -9.79 12.98 4.00
N ASP A 542 -8.95 13.32 4.97
CA ASP A 542 -8.40 14.68 5.19
C ASP A 542 -7.70 15.21 3.92
N ARG A 543 -6.82 14.41 3.31
CA ARG A 543 -6.09 14.78 2.08
C ARG A 543 -7.00 14.87 0.85
N LEU A 544 -8.11 14.11 0.80
CA LEU A 544 -9.11 14.27 -0.27
C LEU A 544 -9.85 15.61 -0.17
N GLU A 545 -10.14 16.13 1.02
CA GLU A 545 -10.78 17.45 1.15
C GLU A 545 -9.89 18.54 0.54
N MET A 546 -8.57 18.49 0.78
CA MET A 546 -7.60 19.38 0.12
C MET A 546 -7.56 19.17 -1.41
N ALA A 547 -7.61 17.92 -1.89
CA ALA A 547 -7.61 17.60 -3.31
C ALA A 547 -8.87 18.08 -4.06
N LEU A 548 -10.03 18.18 -3.37
CA LEU A 548 -11.26 18.77 -3.93
C LEU A 548 -11.10 20.27 -4.19
N GLU A 549 -10.48 21.00 -3.28
CA GLU A 549 -10.20 22.43 -3.45
C GLU A 549 -9.11 22.66 -4.52
N GLU A 550 -8.04 21.87 -4.52
CA GLU A 550 -7.00 21.92 -5.57
C GLU A 550 -7.60 21.67 -6.97
N LEU A 551 -8.51 20.70 -7.13
CA LEU A 551 -9.20 20.46 -8.41
C LEU A 551 -10.10 21.61 -8.84
N ALA A 552 -10.83 22.23 -7.91
CA ALA A 552 -11.64 23.41 -8.19
C ALA A 552 -10.78 24.58 -8.71
N HIS A 553 -9.56 24.73 -8.20
CA HIS A 553 -8.58 25.68 -8.73
C HIS A 553 -7.96 25.25 -10.07
N ILE A 554 -7.68 23.96 -10.28
CA ILE A 554 -7.15 23.43 -11.55
C ILE A 554 -8.13 23.63 -12.71
N GLN A 555 -9.44 23.66 -12.45
CA GLN A 555 -10.48 24.01 -13.45
C GLN A 555 -10.24 25.39 -14.10
N PHE A 556 -9.66 26.37 -13.36
CA PHE A 556 -9.31 27.68 -13.91
C PHE A 556 -8.13 27.62 -14.89
N TYR A 557 -7.12 26.78 -14.62
CA TYR A 557 -6.01 26.54 -15.56
C TYR A 557 -6.49 25.85 -16.83
N ALA A 558 -7.36 24.84 -16.71
CA ALA A 558 -8.01 24.21 -17.87
C ALA A 558 -8.78 25.23 -18.73
N GLY A 559 -9.58 26.10 -18.11
CA GLY A 559 -10.32 27.15 -18.81
C GLY A 559 -9.45 28.17 -19.56
N GLN A 560 -8.23 28.46 -19.07
CA GLN A 560 -7.28 29.32 -19.79
C GLN A 560 -6.74 28.65 -21.06
N VAL A 561 -6.38 27.35 -20.99
CA VAL A 561 -5.92 26.58 -22.16
C VAL A 561 -7.02 26.48 -23.22
N GLU A 562 -8.27 26.25 -22.79
CA GLU A 562 -9.42 26.16 -23.69
C GLU A 562 -9.76 27.50 -24.35
N LYS A 563 -9.76 28.60 -23.59
CA LYS A 563 -9.93 29.94 -24.17
C LYS A 563 -8.88 30.24 -25.23
N ARG A 564 -7.61 29.89 -24.97
CA ARG A 564 -6.52 30.08 -25.96
C ARG A 564 -6.67 29.16 -27.17
N THR A 565 -7.12 27.93 -26.95
CA THR A 565 -7.45 26.95 -28.02
C THR A 565 -8.49 27.53 -28.98
N ASP A 566 -9.60 28.05 -28.47
CA ASP A 566 -10.66 28.64 -29.28
C ASP A 566 -10.19 29.90 -30.03
N GLU A 567 -9.43 30.80 -29.36
CA GLU A 567 -8.82 31.98 -29.99
C GLU A 567 -7.95 31.61 -31.21
N VAL A 568 -7.09 30.59 -31.08
CA VAL A 568 -6.19 30.16 -32.15
C VAL A 568 -6.94 29.47 -33.28
N MET A 569 -7.94 28.63 -32.98
CA MET A 569 -8.75 27.96 -34.00
C MET A 569 -9.60 28.94 -34.83
N ILE A 570 -10.13 29.99 -34.20
CA ILE A 570 -10.85 31.08 -34.89
C ILE A 570 -9.87 31.93 -35.72
N ALA A 571 -8.69 32.28 -35.17
CA ALA A 571 -7.68 33.03 -35.91
C ALA A 571 -7.15 32.28 -37.15
N ALA A 572 -7.00 30.95 -37.05
CA ALA A 572 -6.66 30.05 -38.15
C ALA A 572 -7.81 29.83 -39.16
N LYS A 573 -9.03 30.32 -38.87
CA LYS A 573 -10.26 30.12 -39.67
C LYS A 573 -10.64 28.64 -39.83
N MET A 574 -10.32 27.83 -38.83
CA MET A 574 -10.73 26.42 -38.74
C MET A 574 -12.16 26.27 -38.20
N ILE A 575 -12.63 27.26 -37.43
CA ILE A 575 -13.99 27.38 -36.89
C ILE A 575 -14.46 28.84 -36.95
N ASP A 576 -15.77 29.07 -37.10
CA ASP A 576 -16.40 30.39 -37.00
C ASP A 576 -16.74 30.77 -35.55
N CYS A 577 -17.06 29.77 -34.71
CA CYS A 577 -17.34 29.96 -33.29
C CYS A 577 -16.86 28.75 -32.45
N LYS A 578 -16.62 28.99 -31.15
CA LYS A 578 -16.06 27.99 -30.22
C LYS A 578 -16.86 26.69 -30.13
N GLU A 579 -18.17 26.75 -30.29
CA GLU A 579 -19.07 25.60 -30.22
C GLU A 579 -18.87 24.61 -31.40
N GLN A 580 -18.18 25.02 -32.46
CA GLN A 580 -17.76 24.16 -33.57
C GLN A 580 -16.44 23.41 -33.31
N ASN A 581 -15.72 23.74 -32.23
CA ASN A 581 -14.47 23.09 -31.87
C ASN A 581 -14.73 21.60 -31.55
N SER A 582 -14.09 20.69 -32.29
CA SER A 582 -14.27 19.24 -32.09
C SER A 582 -13.87 18.73 -30.70
N SER A 583 -13.08 19.52 -29.97
CA SER A 583 -12.60 19.25 -28.60
C SER A 583 -13.17 20.25 -27.57
N PHE A 584 -14.36 20.82 -27.82
CA PHE A 584 -14.96 21.86 -26.97
C PHE A 584 -15.15 21.40 -25.51
N HIS A 585 -14.55 22.13 -24.58
CA HIS A 585 -14.40 21.78 -23.15
C HIS A 585 -13.69 20.44 -22.85
N SER A 586 -12.75 20.01 -23.69
CA SER A 586 -11.93 18.79 -23.48
C SER A 586 -11.28 18.71 -22.08
N ILE A 587 -10.48 19.71 -21.71
CA ILE A 587 -9.64 19.67 -20.50
C ILE A 587 -10.50 19.94 -19.26
N ALA A 588 -11.46 20.86 -19.37
CA ALA A 588 -12.47 21.12 -18.35
C ALA A 588 -13.34 19.88 -18.06
N SER A 589 -13.59 19.02 -19.05
CA SER A 589 -14.27 17.73 -18.85
C SER A 589 -13.39 16.71 -18.15
N PHE A 590 -12.08 16.66 -18.47
CA PHE A 590 -11.13 15.78 -17.78
C PHE A 590 -10.99 16.14 -16.30
N VAL A 591 -10.80 17.43 -15.97
CA VAL A 591 -10.68 17.90 -14.58
C VAL A 591 -11.97 17.62 -13.80
N PHE A 592 -13.13 17.94 -14.38
CA PHE A 592 -14.42 17.68 -13.75
C PHE A 592 -14.72 16.18 -13.57
N HIS A 593 -14.28 15.31 -14.50
CA HIS A 593 -14.37 13.85 -14.34
C HIS A 593 -13.56 13.34 -13.13
N ASN A 594 -12.32 13.82 -12.98
CA ASN A 594 -11.48 13.50 -11.82
C ASN A 594 -12.09 14.06 -10.51
N LEU A 595 -12.71 15.24 -10.55
CA LEU A 595 -13.38 15.85 -9.39
C LEU A 595 -14.54 14.99 -8.88
N VAL A 596 -15.41 14.50 -9.77
CA VAL A 596 -16.47 13.55 -9.35
C VAL A 596 -15.86 12.24 -8.84
N GLY A 597 -14.75 11.76 -9.44
CA GLY A 597 -14.02 10.60 -8.93
C GLY A 597 -13.50 10.74 -7.49
N ILE A 598 -12.94 11.91 -7.13
CA ILE A 598 -12.50 12.18 -5.75
C ILE A 598 -13.69 12.33 -4.79
N ILE A 599 -14.80 12.96 -5.23
CA ILE A 599 -16.03 13.04 -4.43
C ILE A 599 -16.57 11.63 -4.12
N HIS A 600 -16.65 10.75 -5.12
CA HIS A 600 -17.07 9.36 -4.93
C HIS A 600 -16.22 8.65 -3.88
N TYR A 601 -14.88 8.76 -3.98
CA TYR A 601 -13.97 8.12 -3.04
C TYR A 601 -14.01 8.74 -1.62
N TYR A 602 -14.27 10.05 -1.52
CA TYR A 602 -14.50 10.73 -0.23
C TYR A 602 -15.72 10.18 0.53
N PHE A 603 -16.80 9.86 -0.19
CA PHE A 603 -17.96 9.17 0.38
C PHE A 603 -17.67 7.70 0.68
N GLU A 604 -16.96 6.96 -0.19
CA GLU A 604 -16.52 5.59 0.08
C GLU A 604 -15.72 5.48 1.39
N LEU A 605 -14.74 6.38 1.60
CA LEU A 605 -13.98 6.45 2.85
C LEU A 605 -14.86 6.78 4.06
N GLY A 606 -15.91 7.60 3.87
CA GLY A 606 -16.91 7.87 4.90
C GLY A 606 -17.70 6.62 5.33
N PHE A 607 -18.05 5.74 4.39
CA PHE A 607 -18.65 4.44 4.70
C PHE A 607 -17.65 3.46 5.33
N ARG A 608 -16.40 3.41 4.83
CA ARG A 608 -15.33 2.55 5.39
C ARG A 608 -14.93 2.90 6.83
N MET A 609 -15.36 4.05 7.34
CA MET A 609 -15.14 4.51 8.72
C MET A 609 -16.45 4.66 9.51
N ASP A 610 -17.56 4.08 9.05
CA ASP A 610 -18.90 4.14 9.69
C ASP A 610 -19.37 5.57 10.03
N LEU A 611 -18.94 6.57 9.25
CA LEU A 611 -19.22 7.99 9.55
C LEU A 611 -20.68 8.39 9.29
N PHE A 612 -21.42 7.63 8.48
CA PHE A 612 -22.83 7.89 8.12
C PHE A 612 -23.76 6.90 8.81
N VAL A 613 -24.79 7.39 9.49
CA VAL A 613 -25.76 6.53 10.20
C VAL A 613 -27.09 6.39 9.44
N PRO A 614 -27.88 5.32 9.65
CA PRO A 614 -28.99 4.94 8.75
C PRO A 614 -30.12 5.97 8.57
N TYR A 615 -30.27 6.97 9.44
CA TYR A 615 -31.24 8.06 9.24
C TYR A 615 -30.73 9.18 8.32
N GLU A 616 -29.44 9.21 7.99
CA GLU A 616 -28.83 10.16 7.04
C GLU A 616 -28.86 9.64 5.59
N PHE A 617 -29.08 8.33 5.43
CA PHE A 617 -29.09 7.65 4.14
C PHE A 617 -30.02 8.30 3.08
N PRO A 618 -31.18 8.89 3.40
CA PRO A 618 -32.01 9.58 2.43
C PRO A 618 -31.30 10.70 1.65
N TYR A 619 -30.46 11.53 2.30
CA TYR A 619 -29.71 12.58 1.61
C TYR A 619 -28.35 12.10 1.07
N ILE A 620 -27.66 11.19 1.78
CA ILE A 620 -26.38 10.63 1.30
C ILE A 620 -26.58 9.85 -0.01
N PHE A 621 -27.53 8.90 -0.05
CA PHE A 621 -27.77 8.13 -1.27
C PHE A 621 -28.51 8.93 -2.34
N TRP A 622 -29.29 9.96 -2.00
CA TRP A 622 -29.76 10.92 -3.00
C TRP A 622 -28.60 11.60 -3.73
N PHE A 623 -27.63 12.15 -2.99
CA PHE A 623 -26.47 12.80 -3.60
C PHE A 623 -25.69 11.81 -4.49
N LEU A 624 -25.40 10.62 -3.97
CA LEU A 624 -24.67 9.59 -4.72
C LEU A 624 -25.40 9.10 -5.98
N GLY A 625 -26.73 9.03 -5.96
CA GLY A 625 -27.53 8.54 -7.09
C GLY A 625 -27.87 9.60 -8.15
N GLU A 626 -28.28 10.80 -7.72
CA GLU A 626 -28.83 11.85 -8.59
C GLU A 626 -27.82 12.97 -8.90
N ILE A 627 -26.74 13.11 -8.13
CA ILE A 627 -25.65 14.05 -8.40
C ILE A 627 -24.41 13.29 -8.89
N ASP A 628 -23.76 12.52 -8.02
CA ASP A 628 -22.43 11.90 -8.27
C ASP A 628 -22.44 10.97 -9.49
N ALA A 629 -23.18 9.85 -9.43
CA ALA A 629 -23.27 8.89 -10.53
C ALA A 629 -23.79 9.53 -11.84
N LYS A 630 -24.63 10.57 -11.73
CA LYS A 630 -25.23 11.28 -12.87
C LYS A 630 -24.25 12.19 -13.59
N TRP A 631 -23.39 12.90 -12.85
CA TRP A 631 -22.31 13.70 -13.42
C TRP A 631 -21.11 12.84 -13.84
N MET A 632 -20.91 11.68 -13.21
CA MET A 632 -20.00 10.64 -13.72
C MET A 632 -20.48 10.13 -15.09
N MET A 633 -21.76 9.77 -15.27
CA MET A 633 -22.31 9.46 -16.60
C MET A 633 -22.18 10.62 -17.59
N THR A 634 -22.47 11.85 -17.17
CA THR A 634 -22.41 13.02 -18.06
C THR A 634 -20.99 13.33 -18.56
N THR A 635 -19.98 13.23 -17.68
CA THR A 635 -18.56 13.39 -18.07
C THR A 635 -18.09 12.28 -18.99
N MET A 636 -18.55 11.05 -18.74
CA MET A 636 -18.34 9.92 -19.64
C MET A 636 -18.96 10.22 -21.02
N GLU A 637 -20.27 10.41 -21.14
CA GLU A 637 -20.94 10.66 -22.43
C GLU A 637 -20.29 11.81 -23.22
N ARG A 638 -19.87 12.89 -22.53
CA ARG A 638 -19.12 14.00 -23.14
C ARG A 638 -17.74 13.60 -23.66
N SER A 639 -16.99 12.77 -22.93
CA SER A 639 -15.72 12.20 -23.40
C SER A 639 -15.91 11.35 -24.68
N GLN A 640 -16.99 10.56 -24.76
CA GLN A 640 -17.32 9.79 -25.96
C GLN A 640 -17.70 10.71 -27.14
N GLU A 641 -18.48 11.76 -26.88
CA GLU A 641 -18.86 12.75 -27.91
C GLU A 641 -17.62 13.43 -28.51
N ILE A 642 -16.70 13.89 -27.67
CA ILE A 642 -15.46 14.54 -28.09
C ILE A 642 -14.59 13.58 -28.91
N GLN A 643 -14.38 12.34 -28.45
CA GLN A 643 -13.65 11.32 -29.22
C GLN A 643 -14.27 11.07 -30.61
N LEU A 644 -15.61 11.06 -30.70
CA LEU A 644 -16.34 10.86 -31.95
C LEU A 644 -16.27 12.08 -32.88
N ASN A 645 -16.37 13.29 -32.34
CA ASN A 645 -16.31 14.54 -33.12
C ASN A 645 -14.89 14.81 -33.62
N TYR A 646 -13.88 14.59 -32.77
CA TYR A 646 -12.46 14.59 -33.15
C TYR A 646 -12.17 13.56 -34.26
N TRP A 647 -12.69 12.33 -34.14
CA TRP A 647 -12.54 11.31 -35.20
C TRP A 647 -13.13 11.76 -36.54
N LYS A 648 -14.36 12.32 -36.55
CA LYS A 648 -14.99 12.85 -37.77
C LYS A 648 -14.20 14.01 -38.38
N GLY A 649 -13.59 14.87 -37.56
CA GLY A 649 -12.76 15.98 -38.02
C GLY A 649 -11.41 15.55 -38.59
N SER A 650 -10.87 14.41 -38.14
CA SER A 650 -9.56 13.91 -38.58
C SER A 650 -9.54 13.57 -40.07
N SER A 651 -8.49 14.03 -40.76
CA SER A 651 -8.21 13.73 -42.18
C SER A 651 -8.18 12.22 -42.51
N LEU A 652 -7.86 11.38 -41.53
CA LEU A 652 -7.83 9.93 -41.68
C LEU A 652 -9.23 9.32 -41.87
N SER A 653 -10.28 9.94 -41.31
CA SER A 653 -11.65 9.39 -41.40
C SER A 653 -12.24 9.47 -42.81
N THR A 654 -11.89 10.52 -43.58
CA THR A 654 -12.35 10.73 -44.96
C THR A 654 -11.35 10.26 -46.02
N THR A 655 -10.12 9.90 -45.62
CA THR A 655 -9.05 9.45 -46.52
C THR A 655 -9.44 8.21 -47.33
N LEU A 656 -9.29 8.29 -48.66
CA LEU A 656 -9.44 7.19 -49.62
C LEU A 656 -8.11 6.53 -50.04
N ASN A 657 -6.98 6.98 -49.46
CA ASN A 657 -5.65 6.51 -49.80
C ASN A 657 -5.40 5.10 -49.25
N GLN A 658 -5.29 4.11 -50.14
CA GLN A 658 -5.11 2.69 -49.81
C GLN A 658 -3.93 2.41 -48.86
N ARG A 659 -2.88 3.25 -48.83
CA ARG A 659 -1.77 3.09 -47.87
C ARG A 659 -2.18 3.40 -46.42
N ARG A 660 -3.00 4.43 -46.20
CA ARG A 660 -3.53 4.79 -44.87
C ARG A 660 -4.80 4.00 -44.48
N GLN A 661 -5.36 3.20 -45.38
CA GLN A 661 -6.56 2.41 -45.09
C GLN A 661 -6.37 1.44 -43.90
N LYS A 662 -5.16 0.89 -43.71
CA LYS A 662 -4.85 0.04 -42.54
C LYS A 662 -4.79 0.83 -41.23
N GLU A 663 -4.21 2.03 -41.26
CA GLU A 663 -4.13 2.96 -40.14
C GLU A 663 -5.55 3.39 -39.71
N LYS A 664 -6.41 3.72 -40.68
CA LYS A 664 -7.83 3.99 -40.48
C LYS A 664 -8.55 2.81 -39.81
N GLN A 665 -8.44 1.61 -40.37
CA GLN A 665 -9.07 0.40 -39.83
C GLN A 665 -8.62 0.08 -38.40
N ALA A 666 -7.33 0.29 -38.08
CA ALA A 666 -6.82 0.09 -36.73
C ALA A 666 -7.41 1.12 -35.73
N ARG A 667 -7.51 2.40 -36.12
CA ARG A 667 -8.06 3.47 -35.28
C ARG A 667 -9.59 3.36 -35.11
N GLU A 668 -10.31 2.93 -36.15
CA GLU A 668 -11.75 2.58 -36.08
C GLU A 668 -11.99 1.39 -35.14
N ALA A 669 -11.18 0.33 -35.23
CA ALA A 669 -11.28 -0.82 -34.34
C ALA A 669 -10.98 -0.44 -32.89
N ASP A 670 -9.99 0.43 -32.64
CA ASP A 670 -9.64 0.87 -31.30
C ASP A 670 -10.70 1.78 -30.66
N LEU A 671 -11.22 2.78 -31.40
CA LEU A 671 -12.35 3.59 -30.97
C LEU A 671 -13.57 2.71 -30.64
N LYS A 672 -13.84 1.67 -31.44
CA LYS A 672 -14.92 0.71 -31.14
C LYS A 672 -14.69 -0.06 -29.84
N ARG A 673 -13.45 -0.48 -29.53
CA ARG A 673 -13.12 -1.10 -28.23
C ARG A 673 -13.36 -0.14 -27.07
N ARG A 674 -12.85 1.09 -27.18
CA ARG A 674 -13.05 2.15 -26.17
C ARG A 674 -14.53 2.47 -25.95
N PHE A 675 -15.33 2.58 -27.01
CA PHE A 675 -16.76 2.87 -26.87
C PHE A 675 -17.57 1.70 -26.26
N VAL A 676 -17.09 0.46 -26.37
CA VAL A 676 -17.66 -0.67 -25.61
C VAL A 676 -17.31 -0.58 -24.12
N VAL A 677 -16.05 -0.25 -23.76
CA VAL A 677 -15.66 0.07 -22.37
C VAL A 677 -16.56 1.18 -21.80
N HIS A 678 -16.76 2.22 -22.61
CA HIS A 678 -17.55 3.38 -22.27
C HIS A 678 -19.00 3.05 -21.93
N GLN A 679 -19.65 2.28 -22.80
CA GLN A 679 -21.04 1.86 -22.63
C GLN A 679 -21.22 1.01 -21.37
N PHE A 680 -20.24 0.16 -21.01
CA PHE A 680 -20.27 -0.58 -19.75
C PHE A 680 -20.19 0.35 -18.53
N ASN A 681 -19.29 1.33 -18.54
CA ASN A 681 -19.13 2.26 -17.42
C ASN A 681 -20.41 3.09 -17.19
N VAL A 682 -21.02 3.61 -18.26
CA VAL A 682 -22.29 4.37 -18.19
C VAL A 682 -23.44 3.49 -17.67
N LEU A 683 -23.57 2.25 -18.16
CA LEU A 683 -24.59 1.31 -17.67
C LEU A 683 -24.40 0.94 -16.19
N ASN A 684 -23.15 0.83 -15.72
CA ASN A 684 -22.88 0.55 -14.31
C ASN A 684 -23.25 1.74 -13.42
N GLN A 685 -22.93 2.96 -13.83
CA GLN A 685 -23.33 4.18 -13.11
C GLN A 685 -24.85 4.39 -13.12
N TYR A 686 -25.55 4.00 -14.19
CA TYR A 686 -27.02 4.00 -14.21
C TYR A 686 -27.61 2.97 -13.24
N ALA A 687 -27.02 1.78 -13.13
CA ALA A 687 -27.42 0.79 -12.13
C ALA A 687 -27.16 1.27 -10.69
N ILE A 688 -26.03 1.95 -10.44
CA ILE A 688 -25.72 2.61 -9.15
C ILE A 688 -26.79 3.66 -8.81
N SER A 689 -27.17 4.52 -9.76
CA SER A 689 -28.21 5.54 -9.58
C SER A 689 -29.55 4.93 -9.12
N LEU A 690 -29.99 3.84 -9.77
CA LEU A 690 -31.20 3.09 -9.40
C LEU A 690 -31.07 2.39 -8.03
N ILE A 691 -29.90 1.85 -7.69
CA ILE A 691 -29.61 1.26 -6.37
C ILE A 691 -29.73 2.32 -5.27
N CYS A 692 -29.11 3.48 -5.47
CA CYS A 692 -29.18 4.63 -4.57
C CYS A 692 -30.63 5.08 -4.33
N GLU A 693 -31.42 5.28 -5.39
CA GLU A 693 -32.83 5.70 -5.25
C GLU A 693 -33.67 4.62 -4.54
N GLY A 694 -33.38 3.34 -4.78
CA GLY A 694 -33.97 2.22 -4.03
C GLY A 694 -33.62 2.25 -2.53
N ILE A 695 -32.35 2.56 -2.19
CA ILE A 695 -31.89 2.71 -0.80
C ILE A 695 -32.53 3.91 -0.10
N VAL A 696 -32.74 5.04 -0.80
CA VAL A 696 -33.48 6.20 -0.25
C VAL A 696 -34.90 5.79 0.15
N LYS A 697 -35.66 5.15 -0.76
CA LYS A 697 -37.02 4.66 -0.46
C LYS A 697 -37.02 3.65 0.68
N LEU A 698 -36.08 2.70 0.68
CA LEU A 698 -35.95 1.66 1.72
C LEU A 698 -35.58 2.26 3.09
N SER A 699 -34.77 3.31 3.13
CA SER A 699 -34.44 4.05 4.36
C SER A 699 -35.67 4.74 4.95
N VAL A 700 -36.49 5.41 4.11
CA VAL A 700 -37.77 5.99 4.53
C VAL A 700 -38.73 4.93 5.08
N ILE A 701 -38.80 3.74 4.45
CA ILE A 701 -39.60 2.61 4.95
C ILE A 701 -39.15 2.16 6.34
N LEU A 702 -37.84 2.05 6.58
CA LEU A 702 -37.29 1.62 7.88
C LEU A 702 -37.49 2.67 8.99
N ILE A 703 -37.42 3.96 8.65
CA ILE A 703 -37.75 5.06 9.56
C ILE A 703 -39.24 5.03 9.91
N ARG A 704 -40.13 4.94 8.90
CA ARG A 704 -41.59 4.90 9.11
C ARG A 704 -42.07 3.65 9.85
N LYS A 705 -41.35 2.53 9.78
CA LYS A 705 -41.57 1.32 10.59
C LYS A 705 -40.95 1.39 12.00
N GLY A 706 -40.26 2.48 12.36
CA GLY A 706 -39.61 2.66 13.68
C GLY A 706 -38.38 1.78 13.91
N ILE A 707 -37.85 1.15 12.86
CA ILE A 707 -36.67 0.27 12.91
C ILE A 707 -35.40 1.12 13.00
N VAL A 708 -35.33 2.16 12.15
CA VAL A 708 -34.33 3.23 12.27
C VAL A 708 -34.94 4.36 13.08
N ARG A 709 -34.30 4.73 14.19
CA ARG A 709 -34.70 5.88 15.01
C ARG A 709 -34.00 7.14 14.54
N VAL A 710 -34.76 8.22 14.32
CA VAL A 710 -34.24 9.56 14.04
C VAL A 710 -34.07 10.31 15.37
N PRO A 711 -33.01 11.11 15.58
CA PRO A 711 -32.87 11.97 16.76
C PRO A 711 -33.93 13.07 16.81
N ASP A 712 -34.27 13.52 18.03
CA ASP A 712 -35.13 14.69 18.23
C ASP A 712 -34.50 15.97 17.64
N GLY A 713 -35.36 16.92 17.22
CA GLY A 713 -34.96 18.24 16.70
C GLY A 713 -35.56 18.63 15.34
N GLY A 714 -36.19 17.69 14.63
CA GLY A 714 -36.90 17.96 13.37
C GLY A 714 -36.01 18.45 12.21
N ASP A 715 -36.63 19.13 11.25
CA ASP A 715 -35.99 19.61 10.01
C ASP A 715 -34.72 20.45 10.26
N GLU A 716 -34.68 21.31 11.27
CA GLU A 716 -33.48 22.12 11.58
C GLU A 716 -32.29 21.26 12.04
N ALA A 717 -32.56 20.19 12.81
CA ALA A 717 -31.53 19.25 13.21
C ALA A 717 -31.09 18.34 12.04
N GLU A 718 -31.97 18.08 11.06
CA GLU A 718 -31.59 17.39 9.82
C GLU A 718 -30.78 18.29 8.89
N ARG A 719 -31.21 19.55 8.72
CA ARG A 719 -30.50 20.60 7.99
C ARG A 719 -29.06 20.75 8.46
N LEU A 720 -28.84 20.89 9.77
CA LEU A 720 -27.49 21.05 10.33
C LEU A 720 -26.60 19.82 10.06
N ARG A 721 -27.16 18.60 10.11
CA ARG A 721 -26.42 17.39 9.73
C ARG A 721 -26.09 17.40 8.23
N PHE A 722 -27.07 17.67 7.36
CA PHE A 722 -26.88 17.81 5.91
C PHE A 722 -25.76 18.80 5.59
N GLU A 723 -25.85 20.02 6.11
CA GLU A 723 -24.88 21.10 5.85
C GLU A 723 -23.47 20.73 6.29
N ARG A 724 -23.32 19.99 7.41
CA ARG A 724 -22.03 19.44 7.87
C ARG A 724 -21.54 18.22 7.08
N ARG A 725 -22.42 17.41 6.46
CA ARG A 725 -22.01 16.27 5.60
C ARG A 725 -21.52 16.72 4.23
N PHE A 726 -22.04 17.84 3.71
CA PHE A 726 -21.66 18.40 2.41
C PHE A 726 -20.75 19.64 2.52
N GLU A 727 -20.20 19.92 3.72
CA GLU A 727 -19.33 21.09 4.00
C GLU A 727 -18.14 21.23 3.03
N PRO A 728 -17.34 20.17 2.73
CA PRO A 728 -16.23 20.28 1.78
C PRO A 728 -16.67 20.55 0.32
N LEU A 729 -17.97 20.44 0.01
CA LEU A 729 -18.52 20.73 -1.31
C LEU A 729 -19.07 22.16 -1.41
N GLN A 730 -19.13 22.92 -0.31
CA GLN A 730 -19.70 24.29 -0.30
C GLN A 730 -18.87 25.29 -1.11
N ASN A 731 -17.54 25.08 -1.21
CA ASN A 731 -16.66 25.90 -2.04
C ASN A 731 -16.74 25.54 -3.54
N LEU A 732 -17.41 24.45 -3.91
CA LEU A 732 -17.59 24.05 -5.30
C LEU A 732 -18.73 24.86 -5.96
N GLY A 733 -18.72 24.91 -7.29
CA GLY A 733 -19.82 25.45 -8.07
C GLY A 733 -21.00 24.47 -8.20
N PRO A 734 -22.19 24.95 -8.63
CA PRO A 734 -23.18 24.07 -9.24
C PRO A 734 -22.52 23.29 -10.39
N PRO A 735 -22.73 21.96 -10.51
CA PRO A 735 -23.84 21.20 -9.92
C PRO A 735 -23.51 20.45 -8.62
N LEU A 736 -22.27 20.53 -8.12
CA LEU A 736 -21.76 19.69 -7.02
C LEU A 736 -22.11 20.27 -5.64
N ASN A 737 -22.10 21.59 -5.53
CA ASN A 737 -22.64 22.30 -4.37
C ASN A 737 -24.18 22.20 -4.38
N VAL A 738 -24.73 21.65 -3.30
CA VAL A 738 -26.16 21.39 -3.09
C VAL A 738 -26.58 21.88 -1.70
N ASN A 739 -27.81 22.38 -1.58
CA ASN A 739 -28.41 22.78 -0.30
C ASN A 739 -29.60 21.89 0.11
N TYR A 740 -30.00 21.99 1.37
CA TYR A 740 -31.04 21.15 1.95
C TYR A 740 -32.40 21.34 1.27
N GLU A 741 -32.71 22.57 0.84
CA GLU A 741 -33.92 22.91 0.10
C GLU A 741 -33.97 22.23 -1.27
N GLN A 742 -32.83 22.18 -2.00
CA GLN A 742 -32.71 21.42 -3.26
C GLN A 742 -32.86 19.91 -3.02
N PHE A 743 -32.32 19.37 -1.93
CA PHE A 743 -32.53 17.97 -1.54
C PHE A 743 -34.03 17.68 -1.38
N LYS A 744 -34.75 18.41 -0.50
CA LYS A 744 -36.18 18.18 -0.28
C LYS A 744 -36.99 18.36 -1.57
N ALA A 745 -36.69 19.39 -2.37
CA ALA A 745 -37.42 19.67 -3.63
C ALA A 745 -37.18 18.65 -4.74
N LYS A 746 -35.95 18.13 -4.91
CA LYS A 746 -35.63 17.12 -5.93
C LYS A 746 -36.10 15.72 -5.56
N THR A 747 -35.91 15.32 -4.30
CA THR A 747 -36.35 13.99 -3.81
C THR A 747 -37.85 13.90 -3.58
N ARG A 748 -38.48 15.04 -3.24
CA ARG A 748 -39.82 15.11 -2.66
C ARG A 748 -39.95 14.22 -1.42
N ILE A 749 -38.92 14.22 -0.57
CA ILE A 749 -38.84 13.36 0.62
C ILE A 749 -40.10 13.45 1.50
N ASP A 750 -40.68 14.64 1.62
CA ASP A 750 -41.93 14.87 2.37
C ASP A 750 -43.14 14.13 1.76
N GLU A 751 -43.22 14.00 0.43
CA GLU A 751 -44.24 13.18 -0.24
C GLU A 751 -44.03 11.68 0.05
N LEU A 752 -42.77 11.20 0.04
CA LEU A 752 -42.42 9.80 0.33
C LEU A 752 -42.79 9.37 1.77
N TYR A 753 -42.84 10.31 2.71
CA TYR A 753 -43.36 10.06 4.06
C TYR A 753 -44.88 9.91 4.12
N GLN A 754 -45.65 10.40 3.13
CA GLN A 754 -47.11 10.29 3.06
C GLN A 754 -47.63 9.14 2.19
N VAL A 755 -46.87 8.69 1.18
CA VAL A 755 -47.23 7.56 0.28
C VAL A 755 -47.57 6.29 1.09
N GLU A 756 -48.49 5.45 0.60
CA GLU A 756 -48.86 4.19 1.24
C GLU A 756 -47.63 3.27 1.42
N MET A 757 -47.59 2.51 2.52
CA MET A 757 -46.40 1.72 2.89
C MET A 757 -46.08 0.62 1.87
N ASN A 758 -47.09 -0.05 1.32
CA ASN A 758 -46.90 -1.13 0.34
C ASN A 758 -46.56 -0.57 -1.04
N ASP A 759 -47.16 0.54 -1.44
CA ASP A 759 -46.83 1.26 -2.69
C ASP A 759 -45.36 1.73 -2.66
N LEU A 760 -44.90 2.28 -1.53
CA LEU A 760 -43.51 2.69 -1.36
C LEU A 760 -42.54 1.49 -1.36
N ILE A 761 -42.92 0.35 -0.78
CA ILE A 761 -42.13 -0.90 -0.82
C ILE A 761 -42.04 -1.45 -2.25
N ASP A 762 -43.14 -1.43 -3.02
CA ASP A 762 -43.13 -1.86 -4.42
C ASP A 762 -42.28 -0.91 -5.29
N ALA A 763 -42.37 0.40 -5.06
CA ALA A 763 -41.53 1.41 -5.72
C ALA A 763 -40.04 1.31 -5.35
N ALA A 764 -39.69 0.78 -4.18
CA ALA A 764 -38.32 0.44 -3.83
C ALA A 764 -37.87 -0.86 -4.53
N ALA A 765 -38.72 -1.89 -4.50
CA ALA A 765 -38.45 -3.18 -5.13
C ALA A 765 -38.26 -3.08 -6.65
N GLU A 766 -39.03 -2.21 -7.32
CA GLU A 766 -38.93 -2.00 -8.76
C GLU A 766 -37.62 -1.30 -9.17
N ASN A 767 -37.13 -0.32 -8.39
CA ASN A 767 -35.81 0.26 -8.62
C ASN A 767 -34.69 -0.81 -8.57
N PHE A 768 -34.73 -1.70 -7.56
CA PHE A 768 -33.76 -2.81 -7.46
C PHE A 768 -33.95 -3.85 -8.58
N ASN A 769 -35.17 -4.04 -9.09
CA ASN A 769 -35.48 -4.91 -10.22
C ASN A 769 -34.91 -4.35 -11.54
N GLN A 770 -35.06 -3.04 -11.79
CA GLN A 770 -34.47 -2.35 -12.95
C GLN A 770 -32.94 -2.34 -12.88
N ALA A 771 -32.36 -2.01 -11.73
CA ALA A 771 -30.91 -2.09 -11.52
C ALA A 771 -30.37 -3.51 -11.78
N LYS A 772 -31.04 -4.54 -11.25
CA LYS A 772 -30.72 -5.95 -11.51
C LYS A 772 -30.79 -6.28 -13.01
N ALA A 773 -31.81 -5.82 -13.73
CA ALA A 773 -31.96 -6.07 -15.17
C ALA A 773 -30.81 -5.44 -15.98
N ASN A 774 -30.42 -4.20 -15.64
CA ASN A 774 -29.28 -3.52 -16.27
C ASN A 774 -27.95 -4.23 -15.99
N LEU A 775 -27.72 -4.69 -14.75
CA LEU A 775 -26.51 -5.45 -14.38
C LEU A 775 -26.46 -6.83 -15.04
N GLU A 776 -27.59 -7.53 -15.17
CA GLU A 776 -27.65 -8.81 -15.89
C GLU A 776 -27.50 -8.60 -17.41
N GLN A 777 -27.97 -7.49 -17.98
CA GLN A 777 -27.66 -7.11 -19.36
C GLN A 777 -26.16 -6.81 -19.54
N LEU A 778 -25.53 -6.11 -18.59
CA LEU A 778 -24.11 -5.79 -18.59
C LEU A 778 -23.26 -7.07 -18.58
N ASP A 779 -23.49 -7.98 -17.63
CA ASP A 779 -22.78 -9.25 -17.53
C ASP A 779 -22.91 -10.11 -18.81
N ASN A 780 -24.13 -10.22 -19.36
CA ASN A 780 -24.36 -10.91 -20.65
C ASN A 780 -23.57 -10.26 -21.80
N THR A 781 -23.48 -8.94 -21.83
CA THR A 781 -22.79 -8.19 -22.89
C THR A 781 -21.27 -8.29 -22.74
N VAL A 782 -20.73 -8.39 -21.52
CA VAL A 782 -19.32 -8.71 -21.25
C VAL A 782 -18.98 -10.10 -21.79
N GLU A 783 -19.78 -11.13 -21.48
CA GLU A 783 -19.53 -12.49 -21.95
C GLU A 783 -19.61 -12.62 -23.48
N GLN A 784 -20.57 -11.94 -24.13
CA GLN A 784 -20.69 -11.93 -25.59
C GLN A 784 -19.49 -11.28 -26.30
N ASN A 785 -18.78 -10.34 -25.66
CA ASN A 785 -17.62 -9.66 -26.23
C ASN A 785 -16.26 -10.21 -25.75
N ARG A 786 -16.25 -11.32 -24.99
CA ARG A 786 -15.07 -11.99 -24.42
C ARG A 786 -13.96 -12.37 -25.41
N THR A 787 -14.28 -12.47 -26.70
CA THR A 787 -13.32 -12.75 -27.78
C THR A 787 -12.85 -11.50 -28.54
N ASN A 788 -13.51 -10.36 -28.36
CA ASN A 788 -13.20 -9.09 -29.02
C ASN A 788 -12.46 -8.11 -28.11
N LEU A 789 -12.66 -8.21 -26.79
CA LEU A 789 -11.83 -7.56 -25.79
C LEU A 789 -10.66 -8.46 -25.41
N PHE A 790 -9.51 -7.87 -25.08
CA PHE A 790 -8.40 -8.63 -24.50
C PHE A 790 -8.79 -9.18 -23.12
N VAL A 791 -8.25 -10.34 -22.77
CA VAL A 791 -8.49 -11.01 -21.47
C VAL A 791 -8.20 -10.05 -20.31
N ASP A 792 -7.09 -9.31 -20.39
CA ASP A 792 -6.70 -8.29 -19.40
C ASP A 792 -7.76 -7.19 -19.25
N THR A 793 -8.32 -6.69 -20.36
CA THR A 793 -9.35 -5.64 -20.37
C THR A 793 -10.69 -6.14 -19.81
N MET A 794 -11.05 -7.39 -20.11
CA MET A 794 -12.29 -7.99 -19.60
C MET A 794 -12.16 -8.37 -18.11
N TRP A 795 -10.99 -8.86 -17.69
CA TRP A 795 -10.71 -9.16 -16.29
C TRP A 795 -10.61 -7.89 -15.45
N SER A 796 -9.98 -6.83 -15.98
CA SER A 796 -10.01 -5.52 -15.31
C SER A 796 -11.45 -5.02 -15.22
N MET A 797 -12.24 -4.99 -16.29
CA MET A 797 -13.66 -4.57 -16.25
C MET A 797 -14.47 -5.24 -15.15
N LYS A 798 -14.46 -6.57 -15.09
CA LYS A 798 -15.33 -7.30 -14.15
C LYS A 798 -14.90 -7.10 -12.68
N ARG A 799 -13.65 -6.68 -12.43
CA ARG A 799 -13.11 -6.31 -11.11
C ARG A 799 -13.10 -4.80 -10.83
N LEU A 800 -13.16 -3.95 -11.86
CA LEU A 800 -13.29 -2.49 -11.80
C LEU A 800 -14.71 -2.06 -11.45
N LEU A 801 -15.70 -2.79 -11.98
CA LEU A 801 -17.12 -2.38 -11.94
C LEU A 801 -17.92 -2.98 -10.79
N ASN A 802 -17.36 -3.97 -10.06
CA ASN A 802 -18.01 -4.69 -8.96
C ASN A 802 -19.43 -5.19 -9.31
N SER A 803 -19.63 -5.67 -10.55
CA SER A 803 -20.96 -6.02 -11.07
C SER A 803 -21.60 -7.17 -10.28
N SER A 804 -20.79 -8.12 -9.81
CA SER A 804 -21.20 -9.23 -8.93
C SER A 804 -21.77 -8.74 -7.59
N GLU A 805 -21.10 -7.77 -6.98
CA GLU A 805 -21.41 -7.21 -5.66
C GLU A 805 -22.66 -6.34 -5.73
N LEU A 806 -22.75 -5.46 -6.74
CA LEU A 806 -23.96 -4.68 -7.04
C LEU A 806 -25.16 -5.60 -7.37
N LEU A 807 -24.92 -6.72 -8.07
CA LEU A 807 -25.94 -7.71 -8.37
C LEU A 807 -26.36 -8.51 -7.12
N GLN A 808 -25.47 -8.72 -6.14
CA GLN A 808 -25.81 -9.26 -4.82
C GLN A 808 -26.62 -8.27 -3.97
N ILE A 809 -26.26 -6.98 -4.00
CA ILE A 809 -26.97 -5.91 -3.28
C ILE A 809 -28.41 -5.79 -3.79
N THR A 810 -28.59 -5.65 -5.11
CA THR A 810 -29.93 -5.56 -5.74
C THR A 810 -30.80 -6.78 -5.43
N LYS A 811 -30.26 -7.99 -5.58
CA LYS A 811 -30.99 -9.23 -5.27
C LYS A 811 -31.37 -9.33 -3.79
N SER A 812 -30.46 -8.98 -2.88
CA SER A 812 -30.71 -8.96 -1.43
C SER A 812 -31.78 -7.93 -1.04
N ASN A 813 -31.66 -6.69 -1.50
CA ASN A 813 -32.62 -5.63 -1.19
C ASN A 813 -34.01 -5.89 -1.80
N MET A 814 -34.10 -6.46 -3.01
CA MET A 814 -35.37 -6.88 -3.60
C MET A 814 -36.04 -8.00 -2.79
N VAL A 815 -35.29 -8.94 -2.22
CA VAL A 815 -35.82 -9.95 -1.29
C VAL A 815 -36.27 -9.29 0.02
N ALA A 816 -35.47 -8.40 0.59
CA ALA A 816 -35.80 -7.69 1.83
C ALA A 816 -37.09 -6.86 1.70
N CYS A 817 -37.32 -6.18 0.57
CA CYS A 817 -38.57 -5.47 0.29
C CYS A 817 -39.78 -6.42 0.37
N ARG A 818 -39.70 -7.62 -0.23
CA ARG A 818 -40.78 -8.63 -0.15
C ARG A 818 -41.02 -9.09 1.29
N LEU A 819 -39.95 -9.31 2.07
CA LEU A 819 -40.06 -9.68 3.49
C LEU A 819 -40.72 -8.56 4.33
N LEU A 820 -40.33 -7.29 4.13
CA LEU A 820 -40.92 -6.13 4.82
C LEU A 820 -42.41 -5.90 4.52
N LYS A 821 -42.92 -6.49 3.42
CA LYS A 821 -44.33 -6.46 2.99
C LYS A 821 -45.13 -7.69 3.42
N MET A 822 -44.49 -8.86 3.50
CA MET A 822 -45.19 -10.14 3.74
C MET A 822 -45.04 -10.70 5.16
N MET A 823 -44.06 -10.24 5.96
CA MET A 823 -43.80 -10.78 7.30
C MET A 823 -44.07 -9.75 8.40
N ASN A 824 -44.58 -10.25 9.54
CA ASN A 824 -44.44 -9.55 10.81
C ASN A 824 -42.95 -9.58 11.23
N LEU A 825 -42.44 -8.44 11.70
CA LEU A 825 -41.02 -8.22 12.00
C LEU A 825 -40.72 -8.30 13.51
N GLU A 826 -41.73 -8.54 14.35
CA GLU A 826 -41.55 -8.74 15.79
C GLU A 826 -40.51 -9.83 16.09
N GLY A 827 -39.46 -9.46 16.83
CA GLY A 827 -38.36 -10.35 17.22
C GLY A 827 -37.28 -10.59 16.16
N ARG A 828 -37.41 -10.06 14.93
CA ARG A 828 -36.36 -10.14 13.89
C ARG A 828 -35.32 -9.04 14.08
N LYS A 829 -34.05 -9.34 13.80
CA LYS A 829 -33.00 -8.32 13.70
C LYS A 829 -32.95 -7.82 12.25
N VAL A 830 -33.37 -6.57 12.04
CA VAL A 830 -33.29 -5.88 10.75
C VAL A 830 -32.11 -4.92 10.81
N GLU A 831 -31.10 -5.14 9.97
CA GLU A 831 -29.85 -4.36 9.97
C GLU A 831 -29.30 -4.17 8.56
N TRP A 832 -28.75 -2.99 8.27
CA TRP A 832 -27.95 -2.79 7.07
C TRP A 832 -26.64 -3.58 7.18
N THR A 833 -26.17 -4.15 6.08
CA THR A 833 -24.95 -4.94 5.99
C THR A 833 -24.27 -4.63 4.66
N TYR A 834 -22.94 -4.62 4.63
CA TYR A 834 -22.16 -4.25 3.45
C TYR A 834 -21.40 -5.45 2.86
N PRO A 835 -21.18 -5.53 1.54
CA PRO A 835 -20.22 -6.46 0.95
C PRO A 835 -18.78 -6.05 1.30
N GLU A 836 -17.93 -7.03 1.62
CA GLU A 836 -16.52 -6.80 2.03
C GLU A 836 -15.69 -6.06 0.96
N GLN A 837 -15.99 -6.28 -0.33
CA GLN A 837 -15.29 -5.66 -1.46
C GLN A 837 -15.93 -4.34 -1.94
N LEU A 838 -17.13 -4.00 -1.45
CA LEU A 838 -17.86 -2.80 -1.86
C LEU A 838 -18.58 -2.16 -0.65
N PRO A 839 -17.82 -1.60 0.31
CA PRO A 839 -18.36 -1.12 1.59
C PRO A 839 -19.28 0.12 1.49
N MET A 840 -19.42 0.72 0.32
CA MET A 840 -20.20 1.94 0.08
C MET A 840 -21.71 1.69 -0.07
N TYR A 841 -22.13 0.50 -0.52
CA TYR A 841 -23.52 0.22 -0.89
C TYR A 841 -24.14 -0.89 -0.02
N PRO A 842 -25.04 -0.56 0.92
CA PRO A 842 -25.61 -1.53 1.84
C PRO A 842 -26.71 -2.38 1.21
N TYR A 843 -26.82 -3.61 1.72
CA TYR A 843 -28.01 -4.44 1.59
C TYR A 843 -28.67 -4.68 2.95
N LEU A 844 -29.99 -4.85 2.96
CA LEU A 844 -30.77 -5.03 4.18
C LEU A 844 -30.81 -6.50 4.58
N SER A 845 -30.22 -6.83 5.73
CA SER A 845 -30.28 -8.16 6.34
C SER A 845 -31.47 -8.24 7.30
N ILE A 846 -32.21 -9.35 7.24
CA ILE A 846 -33.36 -9.64 8.12
C ILE A 846 -33.13 -11.04 8.70
N LYS A 847 -32.77 -11.10 9.97
CA LYS A 847 -32.39 -12.32 10.71
C LYS A 847 -33.47 -12.68 11.73
#